data_AF-A0ABC9Y510-F1
#
_entry.id   AF-A0ABC9Y510-F1
#
_cell.length_a   1.000
_cell.length_b   1.000
_cell.length_c   1.000
_cell.angle_alpha   90.00
_cell.angle_beta   90.00
_cell.angle_gamma   90.00
#
_symmetry.space_group_name_H-M   'P 1'
#
loop_
_entity.id
_entity.type
_entity.pdbx_description
1 polymer ?
#
loop_
_entity_poly.entity_id
_entity_poly.type
_entity_poly.pdbx_seq_one_letter_code
_entity_poly.pdbx_strand_id
1 'polypeptide(L)'
;MTLGISDIDECSNGDSLCQRNADCINSPGSYRCECAAGFKLSPNGACVDRNECLEIPNVCSHGLCVDMQGSYQCICHNGFKASQDQTMCMDVDECEHHPCGNGTCKNTVGSYNCLCYPGFELTHNNDCMDINECTEYPNICLFGSCTNIPGGFQCICPTGFVLSDNGRRCFDTRQSFCFTNFENGKCSVPKAFNTTKAKCCCSKMPGEGWGDPCELCPKEEEDVNECLESPGICSNGHCINTDGSFRCECPMGYNLDYTGVHCIDTDECSIGNPCGNGTCTNVIGSFECNCHEGFEPGPMMNCEDVNECAQNPLLCAFRCINTYGFYECTCPVGYELRQDQKMCKDENECRTKPGICENGHCMNVIGSYRCECNEGFLPSPSGIECLDNRKGFCFAEVLQTMCQMASSSQNLVTKSECCCDGGRGWGNQCELCPLPGTTQYKKLCPHGPGYTTDGRDIDECKVMPNPCRNGQCINTMGSFRCFCKVGYTTDISSTSCIDENECSNPNTCGSASCYNTLGSYKCACPSGFSYDQFSSACHDVNECSSTKNPCNYGCSNTEGGYLCGCPPGYYRVGQGHCVSGMGFNKGQYLPLNGDADEENALSPEACYECKINGYSKKDNRKKRSANDTSVQISLESLDVDSPLKMRVNISRLDNKEHILELMPAIEPLTNHVRYIISHGNDNGIFQIHRRNGLSYLHTVKKKSVPGTHTLEIISIPLYKKKELKKLEDSNEDNYLRGELGEALKMRLWIDLY
;
A
#
# COMPACT_ATOMS: atom_id res chain seq x y z
N MET A 1 -7.76 -12.59 -55.32
CA MET A 1 -8.50 -11.47 -54.72
C MET A 1 -8.67 -11.78 -53.26
N THR A 2 -7.82 -11.24 -52.39
CA THR A 2 -8.06 -11.24 -50.94
C THR A 2 -8.80 -9.95 -50.62
N LEU A 3 -10.10 -10.09 -50.33
CA LEU A 3 -10.92 -9.00 -49.79
C LEU A 3 -10.41 -8.73 -48.37
N GLY A 4 -9.73 -7.60 -48.18
CA GLY A 4 -9.42 -7.09 -46.84
C GLY A 4 -10.71 -6.59 -46.20
N ILE A 5 -11.13 -7.25 -45.13
CA ILE A 5 -12.15 -6.70 -44.23
C ILE A 5 -11.40 -5.77 -43.29
N SER A 6 -11.67 -4.46 -43.41
CA SER A 6 -11.22 -3.47 -42.43
C SER A 6 -12.19 -3.51 -41.24
N ASP A 7 -11.61 -3.60 -40.06
CA ASP A 7 -12.30 -3.42 -38.79
C ASP A 7 -13.04 -2.07 -38.75
N ILE A 8 -14.26 -2.05 -38.22
CA ILE A 8 -15.05 -0.83 -38.07
C ILE A 8 -14.69 -0.25 -36.71
N ASP A 9 -14.13 0.96 -36.66
CA ASP A 9 -13.84 1.60 -35.37
C ASP A 9 -15.14 2.12 -34.75
N GLU A 10 -15.75 1.34 -33.86
CA GLU A 10 -16.98 1.73 -33.17
C GLU A 10 -16.76 2.93 -32.22
N CYS A 11 -15.54 3.16 -31.75
CA CYS A 11 -15.20 4.30 -30.88
C CYS A 11 -15.15 5.65 -31.64
N SER A 12 -15.12 5.62 -32.98
CA SER A 12 -15.17 6.81 -33.83
C SER A 12 -16.60 7.33 -34.10
N ASN A 13 -17.64 6.57 -33.73
CA ASN A 13 -19.03 7.03 -33.76
C ASN A 13 -19.35 7.70 -32.41
N GLY A 14 -19.37 9.04 -32.36
CA GLY A 14 -19.45 9.87 -31.15
C GLY A 14 -20.71 9.79 -30.28
N ASP A 15 -21.33 8.62 -30.14
CA ASP A 15 -22.33 8.34 -29.10
C ASP A 15 -21.65 7.74 -27.85
N SER A 16 -22.19 8.05 -26.66
CA SER A 16 -21.66 7.63 -25.35
C SER A 16 -21.74 6.10 -25.14
N LEU A 17 -20.82 5.35 -25.74
CA LEU A 17 -20.75 3.88 -25.70
C LEU A 17 -20.27 3.30 -24.35
N CYS A 18 -19.55 4.08 -23.55
CA CYS A 18 -18.98 3.68 -22.25
C CYS A 18 -19.61 4.46 -21.08
N GLN A 19 -19.53 3.91 -19.86
CA GLN A 19 -19.97 4.59 -18.63
C GLN A 19 -19.13 5.86 -18.37
N ARG A 20 -19.63 6.76 -17.50
CA ARG A 20 -18.93 8.00 -17.15
C ARG A 20 -17.54 7.70 -16.58
N ASN A 21 -16.52 8.39 -17.09
CA ASN A 21 -15.09 8.20 -16.74
C ASN A 21 -14.51 6.85 -17.21
N ALA A 22 -14.99 6.30 -18.33
CA ALA A 22 -14.41 5.14 -19.00
C ALA A 22 -14.11 5.45 -20.48
N ASP A 23 -12.94 5.02 -20.94
CA ASP A 23 -12.43 5.18 -22.30
C ASP A 23 -12.79 3.96 -23.18
N CYS A 24 -13.20 4.23 -24.42
CA CYS A 24 -13.52 3.21 -25.41
C CYS A 24 -12.24 2.77 -26.13
N ILE A 25 -11.90 1.48 -26.04
CA ILE A 25 -10.79 0.86 -26.75
C ILE A 25 -11.35 -0.02 -27.86
N ASN A 26 -11.08 0.35 -29.12
CA ASN A 26 -11.45 -0.46 -30.27
C ASN A 26 -10.58 -1.74 -30.31
N SER A 27 -11.21 -2.89 -30.53
CA SER A 27 -10.57 -4.18 -30.71
C SER A 27 -11.12 -4.88 -31.95
N PRO A 28 -10.35 -5.77 -32.61
CA PRO A 28 -10.79 -6.35 -33.89
C PRO A 28 -12.14 -7.08 -33.75
N GLY A 29 -13.20 -6.50 -34.32
CA GLY A 29 -14.58 -6.98 -34.27
C GLY A 29 -15.43 -6.56 -33.06
N SER A 30 -14.96 -5.70 -32.15
CA SER A 30 -15.73 -5.17 -30.99
C SER A 30 -15.01 -4.01 -30.29
N TYR A 31 -15.70 -3.22 -29.47
CA TYR A 31 -15.06 -2.28 -28.54
C TYR A 31 -15.13 -2.79 -27.09
N ARG A 32 -14.26 -2.28 -26.20
CA ARG A 32 -14.36 -2.48 -24.75
C ARG A 32 -14.14 -1.17 -24.00
N CYS A 33 -14.70 -1.05 -22.81
CA CYS A 33 -14.58 0.14 -21.98
C CYS A 33 -13.63 -0.12 -20.81
N GLU A 34 -12.56 0.67 -20.70
CA GLU A 34 -11.65 0.64 -19.56
C GLU A 34 -11.83 1.94 -18.76
N CYS A 35 -11.68 1.91 -17.43
CA CYS A 35 -11.76 3.15 -16.67
C CYS A 35 -10.68 4.13 -17.16
N ALA A 36 -11.06 5.38 -17.35
CA ALA A 36 -10.14 6.43 -17.75
C ALA A 36 -9.00 6.53 -16.71
N ALA A 37 -7.84 7.00 -17.14
CA ALA A 37 -6.68 7.15 -16.27
C ALA A 37 -7.06 7.91 -14.97
N GLY A 38 -6.61 7.41 -13.82
CA GLY A 38 -6.94 7.96 -12.49
C GLY A 38 -8.26 7.44 -11.88
N PHE A 39 -8.97 6.53 -12.55
CA PHE A 39 -10.15 5.88 -12.01
C PHE A 39 -9.94 4.38 -11.88
N LYS A 40 -10.44 3.80 -10.79
CA LYS A 40 -10.44 2.35 -10.55
C LYS A 40 -11.85 1.79 -10.67
N LEU A 41 -11.94 0.53 -11.08
CA LEU A 41 -13.21 -0.17 -11.17
C LEU A 41 -13.73 -0.51 -9.77
N SER A 42 -14.85 0.09 -9.37
CA SER A 42 -15.56 -0.25 -8.13
C SER A 42 -16.22 -1.63 -8.25
N PRO A 43 -16.48 -2.34 -7.13
CA PRO A 43 -17.22 -3.60 -7.12
C PRO A 43 -18.59 -3.54 -7.84
N ASN A 44 -19.16 -2.34 -7.98
CA ASN A 44 -20.44 -2.11 -8.64
C ASN A 44 -20.31 -1.86 -10.16
N GLY A 45 -19.12 -2.10 -10.74
CA GLY A 45 -18.84 -1.88 -12.17
C GLY A 45 -18.73 -0.41 -12.58
N ALA A 46 -18.75 0.52 -11.63
CA ALA A 46 -18.60 1.96 -11.88
C ALA A 46 -17.13 2.39 -11.72
N CYS A 47 -16.65 3.26 -12.61
CA CYS A 47 -15.33 3.87 -12.48
C CYS A 47 -15.37 4.95 -11.39
N VAL A 48 -14.76 4.65 -10.25
CA VAL A 48 -14.64 5.55 -9.11
C VAL A 48 -13.24 6.10 -9.04
N ASP A 49 -13.13 7.30 -8.49
CA ASP A 49 -11.88 8.00 -8.33
C ASP A 49 -10.86 7.16 -7.55
N ARG A 50 -9.63 7.10 -8.05
CA ARG A 50 -8.55 6.40 -7.37
C ARG A 50 -7.87 7.38 -6.45
N ASN A 51 -7.90 7.12 -5.14
CA ASN A 51 -7.19 7.99 -4.19
C ASN A 51 -5.74 7.53 -4.05
N GLU A 52 -4.83 8.12 -4.84
CA GLU A 52 -3.41 7.77 -4.80
C GLU A 52 -2.75 8.16 -3.48
N CYS A 53 -3.25 9.18 -2.78
CA CYS A 53 -2.71 9.62 -1.49
C CYS A 53 -2.86 8.56 -0.38
N LEU A 54 -3.89 7.72 -0.47
CA LEU A 54 -4.14 6.62 0.48
C LEU A 54 -3.58 5.28 0.01
N GLU A 55 -3.50 5.05 -1.31
CA GLU A 55 -3.04 3.79 -1.88
C GLU A 55 -1.51 3.71 -2.08
N ILE A 56 -0.81 4.84 -2.25
CA ILE A 56 0.63 4.88 -2.56
C ILE A 56 1.37 5.67 -1.45
N PRO A 57 2.11 5.00 -0.55
CA PRO A 57 2.89 5.69 0.47
C PRO A 57 4.03 6.51 -0.16
N ASN A 58 4.20 7.76 0.29
CA ASN A 58 5.19 8.74 -0.20
C ASN A 58 5.07 9.08 -1.70
N VAL A 59 3.85 9.08 -2.26
CA VAL A 59 3.62 9.44 -3.68
C VAL A 59 4.12 10.83 -4.06
N CYS A 60 3.96 11.82 -3.16
CA CYS A 60 4.53 13.15 -3.28
C CYS A 60 5.81 13.24 -2.43
N SER A 61 6.91 12.66 -2.90
CA SER A 61 8.23 12.75 -2.23
C SER A 61 8.57 14.22 -1.93
N HIS A 62 8.66 14.59 -0.65
CA HIS A 62 8.86 15.97 -0.17
C HIS A 62 7.71 16.97 -0.47
N GLY A 63 6.46 16.49 -0.51
CA GLY A 63 5.26 17.34 -0.62
C GLY A 63 4.00 16.73 0.00
N LEU A 64 2.94 17.53 0.05
CA LEU A 64 1.61 17.13 0.52
C LEU A 64 0.77 16.63 -0.67
N CYS A 65 0.18 15.45 -0.55
CA CYS A 65 -0.71 14.88 -1.56
C CYS A 65 -2.16 15.36 -1.32
N VAL A 66 -2.81 15.87 -2.36
CA VAL A 66 -4.22 16.24 -2.38
C VAL A 66 -4.92 15.46 -3.49
N ASP A 67 -5.94 14.71 -3.11
CA ASP A 67 -6.75 13.90 -4.03
C ASP A 67 -7.71 14.80 -4.84
N MET A 68 -7.74 14.64 -6.17
CA MET A 68 -8.69 15.30 -7.06
C MET A 68 -9.40 14.26 -7.94
N GLN A 69 -10.53 14.64 -8.52
CA GLN A 69 -11.29 13.71 -9.35
C GLN A 69 -10.52 13.35 -10.64
N GLY A 70 -10.06 12.11 -10.72
CA GLY A 70 -9.31 11.50 -11.82
C GLY A 70 -7.80 11.71 -11.78
N SER A 71 -7.27 12.32 -10.72
CA SER A 71 -5.83 12.57 -10.54
C SER A 71 -5.56 13.11 -9.14
N TYR A 72 -4.33 13.02 -8.67
CA TYR A 72 -3.90 13.72 -7.46
C TYR A 72 -2.99 14.91 -7.81
N GLN A 73 -2.89 15.87 -6.89
CA GLN A 73 -1.99 17.01 -6.97
C GLN A 73 -1.03 17.01 -5.78
N CYS A 74 0.26 17.16 -6.06
CA CYS A 74 1.29 17.36 -5.04
C CYS A 74 1.52 18.85 -4.79
N ILE A 75 1.30 19.29 -3.56
CA ILE A 75 1.70 20.61 -3.07
C ILE A 75 3.09 20.47 -2.47
N CYS A 76 4.10 20.96 -3.20
CA CYS A 76 5.49 20.78 -2.83
C CYS A 76 5.92 21.68 -1.67
N HIS A 77 6.82 21.18 -0.83
CA HIS A 77 7.47 21.99 0.18
C HIS A 77 8.45 22.99 -0.48
N ASN A 78 8.87 24.02 0.27
CA ASN A 78 9.86 24.98 -0.21
C ASN A 78 11.15 24.26 -0.65
N GLY A 79 11.75 24.74 -1.74
CA GLY A 79 12.90 24.07 -2.40
C GLY A 79 12.51 23.02 -3.43
N PHE A 80 11.21 22.75 -3.63
CA PHE A 80 10.71 21.80 -4.60
C PHE A 80 9.62 22.42 -5.49
N LYS A 81 9.64 22.11 -6.78
CA LYS A 81 8.61 22.50 -7.75
C LYS A 81 7.82 21.28 -8.20
N ALA A 82 6.52 21.48 -8.40
CA ALA A 82 5.68 20.44 -8.95
C ALA A 82 6.10 20.14 -10.40
N SER A 83 6.08 18.86 -10.79
CA SER A 83 6.25 18.44 -12.18
C SER A 83 5.20 19.09 -13.09
N GLN A 84 5.39 19.02 -14.40
CA GLN A 84 4.46 19.57 -15.39
C GLN A 84 3.03 19.00 -15.22
N ASP A 85 2.93 17.75 -14.77
CA ASP A 85 1.67 17.06 -14.47
C ASP A 85 1.19 17.25 -13.00
N GLN A 86 1.95 17.98 -12.18
CA GLN A 86 1.71 18.24 -10.74
C GLN A 86 1.62 16.99 -9.84
N THR A 87 2.06 15.83 -10.33
CA THR A 87 1.98 14.52 -9.64
C THR A 87 3.22 14.15 -8.83
N MET A 88 4.28 14.96 -8.87
CA MET A 88 5.50 14.75 -8.11
C MET A 88 6.21 16.07 -7.83
N CYS A 89 6.99 16.11 -6.74
CA CYS A 89 7.80 17.24 -6.37
C CYS A 89 9.26 16.98 -6.77
N MET A 90 9.76 17.85 -7.65
CA MET A 90 11.14 17.82 -8.13
C MET A 90 11.94 18.89 -7.39
N ASP A 91 13.17 18.54 -7.02
CA ASP A 91 14.13 19.49 -6.46
C ASP A 91 14.30 20.69 -7.40
N VAL A 92 14.23 21.90 -6.84
CA VAL A 92 14.52 23.12 -7.60
C VAL A 92 16.01 23.32 -7.54
N ASP A 93 16.70 23.19 -8.68
CA ASP A 93 18.10 23.57 -8.72
C ASP A 93 18.22 25.10 -8.66
N GLU A 94 18.40 25.63 -7.44
CA GLU A 94 18.56 27.07 -7.26
C GLU A 94 19.87 27.59 -7.88
N CYS A 95 20.84 26.72 -8.18
CA CYS A 95 22.11 27.10 -8.78
C CYS A 95 21.98 27.55 -10.23
N GLU A 96 20.91 27.19 -10.95
CA GLU A 96 20.65 27.70 -12.31
C GLU A 96 20.51 29.23 -12.34
N HIS A 97 20.05 29.84 -11.24
CA HIS A 97 19.89 31.29 -11.10
C HIS A 97 21.14 32.01 -10.56
N HIS A 98 22.26 31.30 -10.35
CA HIS A 98 23.52 31.86 -9.84
C HIS A 98 23.35 32.66 -8.53
N PRO A 99 22.75 32.09 -7.47
CA PRO A 99 22.42 32.81 -6.25
C PRO A 99 23.67 33.21 -5.44
N CYS A 100 24.74 32.42 -5.53
CA CYS A 100 25.94 32.58 -4.69
C CYS A 100 26.85 33.78 -5.04
N GLY A 101 26.53 34.58 -6.05
CA GLY A 101 27.34 35.75 -6.47
C GLY A 101 28.81 35.40 -6.68
N ASN A 102 29.68 35.83 -5.75
CA ASN A 102 31.13 35.58 -5.75
C ASN A 102 31.51 34.27 -5.04
N GLY A 103 30.78 33.21 -5.36
CA GLY A 103 31.03 31.86 -4.86
C GLY A 103 30.50 30.80 -5.84
N THR A 104 30.90 29.55 -5.60
CA THR A 104 30.37 28.40 -6.35
C THR A 104 29.13 27.84 -5.66
N CYS A 105 28.07 27.65 -6.43
CA CYS A 105 26.82 27.08 -5.95
C CYS A 105 26.86 25.56 -6.03
N LYS A 106 26.45 24.90 -4.95
CA LYS A 106 26.26 23.46 -4.89
C LYS A 106 24.81 23.16 -4.53
N ASN A 107 24.07 22.58 -5.48
CA ASN A 107 22.70 22.17 -5.25
C ASN A 107 22.64 20.98 -4.27
N THR A 108 21.68 21.02 -3.35
CA THR A 108 21.39 19.96 -2.38
C THR A 108 19.89 19.66 -2.36
N VAL A 109 19.48 18.51 -1.84
CA VAL A 109 18.04 18.16 -1.88
C VAL A 109 17.23 19.13 -1.00
N GLY A 110 16.41 19.96 -1.63
CA GLY A 110 15.53 20.98 -1.04
C GLY A 110 16.18 22.33 -0.72
N SER A 111 17.44 22.56 -1.11
CA SER A 111 18.19 23.81 -0.83
C SER A 111 19.50 23.85 -1.62
N TYR A 112 20.25 24.94 -1.55
CA TYR A 112 21.61 25.03 -2.08
C TYR A 112 22.61 25.52 -1.01
N ASN A 113 23.89 25.23 -1.23
CA ASN A 113 25.00 25.75 -0.43
C ASN A 113 25.99 26.53 -1.30
N CYS A 114 26.48 27.66 -0.79
CA CYS A 114 27.47 28.48 -1.47
C CYS A 114 28.87 28.27 -0.88
N LEU A 115 29.85 28.10 -1.74
CA LEU A 115 31.27 28.05 -1.40
C LEU A 115 31.94 29.31 -1.92
N CYS A 116 32.22 30.25 -1.03
CA CYS A 116 32.76 31.57 -1.40
C CYS A 116 34.19 31.49 -1.94
N TYR A 117 34.50 32.35 -2.91
CA TYR A 117 35.87 32.50 -3.40
C TYR A 117 36.78 33.11 -2.30
N PRO A 118 38.11 32.94 -2.36
CA PRO A 118 39.01 33.61 -1.43
C PRO A 118 38.78 35.12 -1.41
N GLY A 119 38.76 35.74 -0.21
CA GLY A 119 38.42 37.17 -0.03
C GLY A 119 36.93 37.45 0.20
N PHE A 120 36.07 36.41 0.21
CA PHE A 120 34.64 36.53 0.47
C PHE A 120 34.21 35.67 1.66
N GLU A 121 33.25 36.15 2.45
CA GLU A 121 32.67 35.44 3.58
C GLU A 121 31.19 35.07 3.36
N LEU A 122 30.78 33.96 3.97
CA LEU A 122 29.41 33.44 3.87
C LEU A 122 28.50 34.16 4.87
N THR A 123 27.48 34.84 4.36
CA THR A 123 26.49 35.55 5.19
C THR A 123 25.39 34.62 5.68
N HIS A 124 24.60 35.08 6.65
CA HIS A 124 23.42 34.37 7.18
C HIS A 124 22.34 34.09 6.13
N ASN A 125 22.38 34.78 4.98
CA ASN A 125 21.45 34.58 3.87
C ASN A 125 22.00 33.64 2.80
N ASN A 126 23.08 32.90 3.08
CA ASN A 126 23.80 32.05 2.11
C ASN A 126 24.41 32.80 0.91
N ASP A 127 24.61 34.11 1.00
CA ASP A 127 25.29 34.90 -0.03
C ASP A 127 26.76 35.16 0.33
N CYS A 128 27.64 35.19 -0.67
CA CYS A 128 29.07 35.49 -0.48
C CYS A 128 29.32 37.00 -0.60
N MET A 129 29.63 37.64 0.52
CA MET A 129 29.95 39.07 0.57
C MET A 129 31.44 39.30 0.67
N ASP A 130 31.88 40.39 0.06
CA ASP A 130 33.27 40.81 0.00
C ASP A 130 33.78 41.22 1.38
N ILE A 131 34.94 40.70 1.78
CA ILE A 131 35.58 41.09 3.03
C ILE A 131 36.23 42.44 2.81
N ASN A 132 35.82 43.47 3.56
CA ASN A 132 36.42 44.79 3.43
C ASN A 132 37.72 44.87 4.24
N GLU A 133 38.85 44.55 3.62
CA GLU A 133 40.15 44.55 4.32
C GLU A 133 40.59 45.96 4.74
N CYS A 134 40.08 47.01 4.09
CA CYS A 134 40.37 48.39 4.48
C CYS A 134 39.75 48.77 5.84
N THR A 135 38.63 48.13 6.23
CA THR A 135 38.00 48.34 7.54
C THR A 135 38.54 47.39 8.59
N GLU A 136 38.83 46.15 8.22
CA GLU A 136 39.38 45.13 9.13
C GLU A 136 40.85 45.39 9.48
N TYR A 137 41.64 45.93 8.54
CA TYR A 137 43.07 46.20 8.70
C TYR A 137 43.42 47.68 8.36
N PRO A 138 43.31 48.61 9.33
CA PRO A 138 43.44 50.05 9.09
C PRO A 138 44.78 50.53 8.52
N ASN A 139 45.86 49.75 8.68
CA ASN A 139 47.23 50.10 8.26
C ASN A 139 47.72 49.31 7.04
N ILE A 140 46.81 48.74 6.25
CA ILE A 140 47.17 47.85 5.13
C ILE A 140 47.80 48.59 3.93
N CYS A 141 47.51 49.90 3.77
CA CYS A 141 48.10 50.79 2.75
C CYS A 141 48.95 51.90 3.39
N LEU A 142 50.27 51.76 3.32
CA LEU A 142 51.23 52.72 3.86
C LEU A 142 51.43 53.91 2.91
N PHE A 143 51.13 55.13 3.40
CA PHE A 143 51.20 56.39 2.65
C PHE A 143 50.32 56.44 1.38
N GLY A 144 49.28 55.59 1.32
CA GLY A 144 48.29 55.54 0.27
C GLY A 144 46.88 55.44 0.85
N SER A 145 45.87 55.55 -0.01
CA SER A 145 44.48 55.34 0.38
C SER A 145 44.06 53.91 0.02
N CYS A 146 43.45 53.19 0.95
CA CYS A 146 42.91 51.85 0.70
C CYS A 146 41.53 51.97 0.05
N THR A 147 41.33 51.28 -1.07
CA THR A 147 40.03 51.10 -1.69
C THR A 147 39.70 49.61 -1.74
N ASN A 148 38.55 49.26 -1.17
CA ASN A 148 38.04 47.90 -1.18
C ASN A 148 37.59 47.50 -2.59
N ILE A 149 37.93 46.31 -3.05
CA ILE A 149 37.53 45.77 -4.35
C ILE A 149 36.99 44.34 -4.19
N PRO A 150 36.11 43.85 -5.05
CA PRO A 150 35.62 42.48 -4.92
C PRO A 150 36.77 41.45 -4.93
N GLY A 151 36.94 40.71 -3.84
CA GLY A 151 37.95 39.67 -3.61
C GLY A 151 39.26 40.16 -3.00
N GLY A 152 39.31 41.43 -2.56
CA GLY A 152 40.51 41.99 -1.94
C GLY A 152 40.51 43.51 -1.81
N PHE A 153 41.70 44.10 -1.76
CA PHE A 153 41.85 45.55 -1.66
C PHE A 153 42.93 46.06 -2.60
N GLN A 154 42.80 47.32 -3.02
CA GLN A 154 43.81 48.03 -3.79
C GLN A 154 44.24 49.29 -3.05
N CYS A 155 45.56 49.50 -2.94
CA CYS A 155 46.10 50.75 -2.45
C CYS A 155 46.27 51.74 -3.62
N ILE A 156 45.63 52.90 -3.51
CA ILE A 156 45.75 54.00 -4.49
C ILE A 156 46.68 55.06 -3.93
N CYS A 157 47.69 55.38 -4.73
CA CYS A 157 48.63 56.43 -4.40
C CYS A 157 48.11 57.81 -4.83
N PRO A 158 48.38 58.87 -4.04
CA PRO A 158 48.13 60.24 -4.45
C PRO A 158 48.86 60.62 -5.75
N THR A 159 48.41 61.68 -6.42
CA THR A 159 48.98 62.09 -7.71
C THR A 159 50.49 62.33 -7.64
N GLY A 160 51.23 61.63 -8.51
CA GLY A 160 52.69 61.66 -8.57
C GLY A 160 53.38 60.76 -7.55
N PHE A 161 52.67 59.85 -6.90
CA PHE A 161 53.26 58.73 -6.16
C PHE A 161 53.04 57.42 -6.94
N VAL A 162 54.00 56.49 -6.86
CA VAL A 162 53.93 55.17 -7.52
C VAL A 162 53.88 54.05 -6.47
N LEU A 163 53.14 52.98 -6.78
CA LEU A 163 52.93 51.85 -5.88
C LEU A 163 54.14 50.90 -5.89
N SER A 164 54.49 50.38 -4.72
CA SER A 164 55.54 49.40 -4.47
C SER A 164 55.23 48.03 -5.09
N ASP A 165 56.26 47.20 -5.34
CA ASP A 165 56.15 45.87 -5.96
C ASP A 165 55.23 44.91 -5.19
N ASN A 166 55.06 45.15 -3.89
CA ASN A 166 54.16 44.41 -3.00
C ASN A 166 52.74 45.00 -2.89
N GLY A 167 52.42 46.05 -3.67
CA GLY A 167 51.09 46.64 -3.77
C GLY A 167 50.61 47.43 -2.54
N ARG A 168 51.43 47.60 -1.50
CA ARG A 168 51.00 48.13 -0.18
C ARG A 168 51.60 49.47 0.23
N ARG A 169 52.54 50.03 -0.53
CA ARG A 169 53.25 51.26 -0.17
C ARG A 169 53.38 52.22 -1.35
N CYS A 170 53.18 53.51 -1.12
CA CYS A 170 53.31 54.56 -2.14
C CYS A 170 54.63 55.34 -2.01
N PHE A 171 55.33 55.52 -3.13
CA PHE A 171 56.59 56.25 -3.24
C PHE A 171 56.41 57.59 -3.95
N ASP A 172 56.90 58.70 -3.39
CA ASP A 172 56.79 60.02 -4.04
C ASP A 172 57.72 60.12 -5.26
N THR A 173 57.13 60.36 -6.44
CA THR A 173 57.84 60.57 -7.71
C THR A 173 57.61 61.95 -8.29
N ARG A 174 56.84 62.82 -7.60
CA ARG A 174 56.60 64.19 -8.06
C ARG A 174 57.93 64.90 -8.21
N GLN A 175 58.11 65.60 -9.32
CA GLN A 175 59.29 66.42 -9.57
C GLN A 175 58.87 67.87 -9.59
N SER A 176 59.47 68.67 -8.72
CA SER A 176 59.20 70.11 -8.61
C SER A 176 60.48 70.87 -8.32
N PHE A 177 60.38 72.21 -8.26
CA PHE A 177 61.51 73.05 -7.95
C PHE A 177 61.96 72.83 -6.50
N CYS A 178 63.25 72.58 -6.35
CA CYS A 178 63.92 72.53 -5.06
C CYS A 178 64.47 73.91 -4.74
N PHE A 179 64.12 74.46 -3.59
CA PHE A 179 64.51 75.79 -3.17
C PHE A 179 65.60 75.69 -2.11
N THR A 180 66.67 76.47 -2.28
CA THR A 180 67.82 76.44 -1.38
C THR A 180 67.68 77.39 -0.19
N ASN A 181 66.67 78.27 -0.17
CA ASN A 181 66.45 79.21 0.92
C ASN A 181 64.95 79.48 1.16
N PHE A 182 64.51 79.47 2.42
CA PHE A 182 63.15 79.82 2.83
C PHE A 182 63.14 81.09 3.70
N GLU A 183 62.61 82.20 3.18
CA GLU A 183 62.51 83.46 3.94
C GLU A 183 61.06 84.01 3.94
N ASN A 184 60.56 84.38 5.12
CA ASN A 184 59.25 85.02 5.34
C ASN A 184 58.05 84.31 4.68
N GLY A 185 57.99 82.98 4.75
CA GLY A 185 56.86 82.19 4.24
C GLY A 185 56.88 81.96 2.72
N LYS A 186 57.95 82.35 2.02
CA LYS A 186 58.10 82.19 0.56
C LYS A 186 59.46 81.56 0.23
N CYS A 187 59.44 80.49 -0.56
CA CYS A 187 60.65 79.85 -1.06
C CYS A 187 61.33 80.67 -2.15
N SER A 188 62.65 80.82 -2.06
CA SER A 188 63.45 81.63 -2.99
C SER A 188 64.69 80.87 -3.47
N VAL A 189 65.14 81.19 -4.69
CA VAL A 189 66.27 80.55 -5.40
C VAL A 189 65.97 79.08 -5.82
N PRO A 190 65.20 78.86 -6.91
CA PRO A 190 64.96 77.53 -7.44
C PRO A 190 66.21 76.95 -8.12
N LYS A 191 66.55 75.68 -7.85
CA LYS A 191 67.56 74.93 -8.61
C LYS A 191 67.07 74.70 -10.05
N ALA A 192 68.01 74.67 -11.01
CA ALA A 192 67.74 74.72 -12.45
C ALA A 192 66.96 73.51 -13.03
N PHE A 193 66.86 72.39 -12.31
CA PHE A 193 66.15 71.20 -12.76
C PHE A 193 65.11 70.75 -11.74
N ASN A 194 63.94 70.34 -12.23
CA ASN A 194 62.91 69.72 -11.40
C ASN A 194 63.48 68.44 -10.78
N THR A 195 63.27 68.27 -9.48
CA THR A 195 63.80 67.14 -8.73
C THR A 195 62.73 66.62 -7.77
N THR A 196 62.84 65.37 -7.32
CA THR A 196 61.89 64.82 -6.35
C THR A 196 62.09 65.42 -4.97
N LYS A 197 61.05 65.44 -4.14
CA LYS A 197 61.14 65.95 -2.75
C LYS A 197 62.29 65.29 -1.99
N ALA A 198 62.42 63.97 -2.13
CA ALA A 198 63.53 63.20 -1.56
C ALA A 198 64.90 63.65 -2.09
N LYS A 199 65.06 63.86 -3.41
CA LYS A 199 66.33 64.37 -3.95
C LYS A 199 66.61 65.83 -3.58
N CYS A 200 65.59 66.63 -3.27
CA CYS A 200 65.77 67.99 -2.81
C CYS A 200 66.21 68.04 -1.34
N CYS A 201 65.42 67.42 -0.46
CA CYS A 201 65.61 67.45 0.98
C CYS A 201 66.74 66.52 1.47
N CYS A 202 67.05 65.44 0.75
CA CYS A 202 68.08 64.45 1.15
C CYS A 202 69.33 64.47 0.24
N SER A 203 69.59 65.58 -0.46
CA SER A 203 70.84 65.75 -1.23
C SER A 203 71.99 66.26 -0.35
N LYS A 204 73.25 66.06 -0.78
CA LYS A 204 74.46 66.56 -0.07
C LYS A 204 74.46 68.06 0.27
N MET A 205 73.62 68.85 -0.40
CA MET A 205 73.26 70.21 -0.01
C MET A 205 71.72 70.30 -0.04
N PRO A 206 71.07 69.97 1.09
CA PRO A 206 69.61 69.86 1.16
C PRO A 206 68.97 71.22 0.90
N GLY A 207 67.88 71.25 0.13
CA GLY A 207 67.04 72.43 0.02
C GLY A 207 66.27 72.65 1.32
N GLU A 208 65.89 73.89 1.62
CA GLU A 208 65.07 74.19 2.81
C GLU A 208 63.57 74.03 2.54
N GLY A 209 63.18 73.99 1.26
CA GLY A 209 61.79 73.75 0.86
C GLY A 209 61.67 73.21 -0.56
N TRP A 210 60.55 72.56 -0.84
CA TRP A 210 60.29 71.86 -2.09
C TRP A 210 58.83 72.07 -2.54
N GLY A 211 58.64 72.39 -3.84
CA GLY A 211 57.31 72.62 -4.42
C GLY A 211 56.81 74.07 -4.42
N ASP A 212 55.72 74.35 -5.14
CA ASP A 212 55.01 75.64 -5.15
C ASP A 212 53.49 75.37 -5.07
N PRO A 213 52.81 75.61 -3.93
CA PRO A 213 53.28 76.28 -2.70
C PRO A 213 54.31 75.45 -1.90
N CYS A 214 55.21 76.12 -1.21
CA CYS A 214 56.44 75.51 -0.72
C CYS A 214 56.30 74.70 0.57
N GLU A 215 56.65 73.41 0.52
CA GLU A 215 56.70 72.50 1.67
C GLU A 215 58.12 72.47 2.26
N LEU A 216 58.27 72.81 3.55
CA LEU A 216 59.56 72.82 4.24
C LEU A 216 60.18 71.42 4.34
N CYS A 217 61.48 71.32 4.11
CA CYS A 217 62.23 70.07 4.34
C CYS A 217 62.44 69.86 5.85
N PRO A 218 62.33 68.61 6.36
CA PRO A 218 62.60 68.33 7.77
C PRO A 218 64.03 68.75 8.13
N LYS A 219 64.23 69.44 9.26
CA LYS A 219 65.57 69.69 9.80
C LYS A 219 65.96 68.49 10.65
N GLU A 220 67.01 67.78 10.23
CA GLU A 220 67.65 66.73 11.01
C GLU A 220 68.25 67.37 12.27
N GLU A 221 67.76 67.01 13.46
CA GLU A 221 68.72 66.76 14.53
C GLU A 221 69.38 65.45 14.16
N GLU A 222 70.70 65.44 14.05
CA GLU A 222 71.43 64.27 13.59
C GLU A 222 71.15 63.09 14.54
N ASP A 223 70.45 62.09 14.01
CA ASP A 223 70.20 60.82 14.67
C ASP A 223 71.53 60.16 15.02
N VAL A 224 71.76 59.94 16.31
CA VAL A 224 72.99 59.33 16.79
C VAL A 224 72.87 57.84 16.55
N ASN A 225 73.65 57.31 15.60
CA ASN A 225 73.59 55.90 15.28
C ASN A 225 74.12 55.04 16.44
N GLU A 226 73.22 54.56 17.30
CA GLU A 226 73.59 53.82 18.51
C GLU A 226 74.24 52.47 18.19
N CYS A 227 73.95 51.92 17.00
CA CYS A 227 74.61 50.70 16.50
C CYS A 227 76.11 50.92 16.18
N LEU A 228 76.52 52.14 15.83
CA LEU A 228 77.92 52.52 15.60
C LEU A 228 78.59 53.07 16.86
N GLU A 229 77.84 53.72 17.73
CA GLU A 229 78.35 54.31 18.98
C GLU A 229 78.60 53.24 20.05
N SER A 230 77.78 52.18 20.10
CA SER A 230 77.94 51.05 21.02
C SER A 230 77.94 49.69 20.29
N PRO A 231 79.12 49.24 19.78
CA PRO A 231 79.24 47.95 19.09
C PRO A 231 78.93 46.79 20.06
N GLY A 232 77.84 46.06 19.77
CA GLY A 232 77.37 44.93 20.61
C GLY A 232 76.13 45.22 21.46
N ILE A 233 75.47 46.36 21.23
CA ILE A 233 74.21 46.72 21.92
C ILE A 233 73.11 45.66 21.72
N CYS A 234 73.07 45.01 20.55
CA CYS A 234 72.23 43.84 20.28
C CYS A 234 73.03 42.55 20.45
N SER A 235 72.80 41.79 21.53
CA SER A 235 73.50 40.52 21.74
C SER A 235 72.84 39.40 20.94
N ASN A 236 73.62 38.68 20.12
CA ASN A 236 73.14 37.62 19.21
C ASN A 236 72.10 38.07 18.17
N GLY A 237 71.98 39.37 17.91
CA GLY A 237 71.02 39.96 16.99
C GLY A 237 71.61 41.04 16.10
N HIS A 238 70.88 41.45 15.07
CA HIS A 238 71.28 42.52 14.17
C HIS A 238 70.69 43.86 14.65
N CYS A 239 71.56 44.85 14.88
CA CYS A 239 71.14 46.19 15.25
C CYS A 239 70.71 46.98 14.03
N ILE A 240 69.50 47.54 14.08
CA ILE A 240 68.96 48.43 13.04
C ILE A 240 68.74 49.81 13.66
N ASN A 241 69.48 50.78 13.14
CA ASN A 241 69.31 52.17 13.51
C ASN A 241 67.98 52.70 12.95
N THR A 242 67.17 53.30 13.81
CA THR A 242 65.89 53.92 13.47
C THR A 242 65.93 55.41 13.83
N ASP A 243 65.11 56.23 13.19
CA ASP A 243 65.15 57.68 13.42
C ASP A 243 64.78 58.01 14.88
N GLY A 244 65.78 58.42 15.69
CA GLY A 244 65.68 58.75 17.11
C GLY A 244 65.81 57.57 18.09
N SER A 245 66.16 56.36 17.63
CA SER A 245 66.32 55.15 18.47
C SER A 245 66.95 53.98 17.69
N PHE A 246 67.23 52.85 18.34
CA PHE A 246 67.65 51.62 17.66
C PHE A 246 66.73 50.45 18.02
N ARG A 247 66.65 49.45 17.14
CA ARG A 247 65.98 48.18 17.43
C ARG A 247 66.84 47.00 17.06
N CYS A 248 66.75 45.93 17.84
CA CYS A 248 67.43 44.68 17.56
C CYS A 248 66.49 43.73 16.81
N GLU A 249 66.91 43.21 15.66
CA GLU A 249 66.22 42.14 14.95
C GLU A 249 66.96 40.82 15.18
N CYS A 250 66.24 39.83 15.69
CA CYS A 250 66.81 38.52 15.96
C CYS A 250 66.73 37.63 14.70
N PRO A 251 67.73 36.74 14.48
CA PRO A 251 67.63 35.68 13.46
C PRO A 251 66.45 34.74 13.75
N MET A 252 66.00 34.00 12.72
CA MET A 252 64.95 32.97 12.89
C MET A 252 65.34 31.97 13.98
N GLY A 253 64.39 31.60 14.85
CA GLY A 253 64.62 30.74 16.04
C GLY A 253 64.98 31.49 17.32
N TYR A 254 65.16 32.82 17.26
CA TYR A 254 65.46 33.64 18.44
C TYR A 254 64.36 34.67 18.70
N ASN A 255 64.08 34.92 19.97
CA ASN A 255 63.15 35.97 20.41
C ASN A 255 63.87 37.02 21.24
N LEU A 256 63.36 38.25 21.20
CA LEU A 256 63.85 39.35 22.04
C LEU A 256 63.41 39.10 23.49
N ASP A 257 64.34 39.28 24.43
CA ASP A 257 64.01 39.27 25.85
C ASP A 257 63.21 40.53 26.26
N TYR A 258 62.81 40.59 27.53
CA TYR A 258 62.04 41.72 28.09
C TYR A 258 62.78 43.07 28.06
N THR A 259 64.09 43.08 27.79
CA THR A 259 64.90 44.30 27.66
C THR A 259 64.95 44.82 26.23
N GLY A 260 64.55 44.01 25.25
CA GLY A 260 64.49 44.40 23.84
C GLY A 260 65.84 44.47 23.13
N VAL A 261 66.92 43.97 23.75
CA VAL A 261 68.29 44.03 23.20
C VAL A 261 69.05 42.70 23.20
N HIS A 262 68.54 41.66 23.88
CA HIS A 262 69.13 40.33 23.87
C HIS A 262 68.27 39.35 23.08
N CYS A 263 68.85 38.72 22.06
CA CYS A 263 68.23 37.61 21.33
C CYS A 263 68.51 36.31 22.06
N ILE A 264 67.46 35.74 22.67
CA ILE A 264 67.50 34.44 23.34
C ILE A 264 66.92 33.38 22.42
N ASP A 265 67.52 32.19 22.47
CA ASP A 265 67.06 31.01 21.76
C ASP A 265 65.63 30.68 22.18
N THR A 266 64.76 30.41 21.22
CA THR A 266 63.37 30.04 21.48
C THR A 266 63.33 28.54 21.62
N ASP A 267 63.02 28.01 22.80
CA ASP A 267 62.83 26.57 22.93
C ASP A 267 61.48 26.15 22.34
N GLU A 268 61.46 25.81 21.05
CA GLU A 268 60.23 25.42 20.36
C GLU A 268 59.64 24.12 20.90
N CYS A 269 60.47 23.25 21.50
CA CYS A 269 60.03 22.00 22.13
C CYS A 269 59.26 22.24 23.45
N SER A 270 59.51 23.37 24.11
CA SER A 270 58.79 23.77 25.33
C SER A 270 57.46 24.48 25.03
N ILE A 271 57.29 25.02 23.82
CA ILE A 271 56.08 25.74 23.39
C ILE A 271 54.99 24.75 22.90
N GLY A 272 55.38 23.59 22.36
CA GLY A 272 54.46 22.55 21.90
C GLY A 272 55.19 21.31 21.39
N ASN A 273 54.50 20.48 20.59
CA ASN A 273 55.12 19.36 19.87
C ASN A 273 55.23 19.70 18.38
N PRO A 274 56.27 20.45 17.95
CA PRO A 274 56.44 20.84 16.54
C PRO A 274 56.76 19.65 15.62
N CYS A 275 57.33 18.56 16.16
CA CYS A 275 57.71 17.37 15.39
C CYS A 275 56.53 16.43 15.09
N GLY A 276 55.40 16.56 15.79
CA GLY A 276 54.27 15.65 15.66
C GLY A 276 54.62 14.24 16.15
N ASN A 277 54.86 13.30 15.21
CA ASN A 277 55.22 11.90 15.50
C ASN A 277 56.74 11.67 15.56
N GLY A 278 57.41 12.52 16.32
CA GLY A 278 58.84 12.44 16.58
C GLY A 278 59.20 13.13 17.89
N THR A 279 60.42 12.90 18.35
CA THR A 279 60.95 13.53 19.56
C THR A 279 61.69 14.81 19.21
N CYS A 280 61.30 15.92 19.84
CA CYS A 280 61.89 17.24 19.63
C CYS A 280 63.11 17.44 20.52
N THR A 281 64.22 17.87 19.94
CA THR A 281 65.41 18.33 20.66
C THR A 281 65.72 19.77 20.29
N ASN A 282 65.74 20.65 21.28
CA ASN A 282 66.05 22.06 21.07
C ASN A 282 67.54 22.23 20.70
N VAL A 283 67.81 22.97 19.64
CA VAL A 283 69.17 23.32 19.21
C VAL A 283 69.30 24.83 19.10
N ILE A 284 70.51 25.37 19.22
CA ILE A 284 70.68 26.82 19.24
C ILE A 284 70.26 27.41 17.86
N GLY A 285 69.19 28.20 17.85
CA GLY A 285 68.56 28.84 16.70
C GLY A 285 67.53 28.01 15.95
N SER A 286 67.17 26.80 16.43
CA SER A 286 66.19 25.92 15.77
C SER A 286 65.80 24.72 16.65
N PHE A 287 65.06 23.76 16.10
CA PHE A 287 64.82 22.47 16.73
C PHE A 287 65.11 21.34 15.75
N GLU A 288 65.55 20.21 16.27
CA GLU A 288 65.77 18.98 15.51
C GLU A 288 64.73 17.93 15.91
N CYS A 289 64.14 17.27 14.91
CA CYS A 289 63.12 16.24 15.12
C CYS A 289 63.68 14.85 14.81
N ASN A 290 63.73 14.00 15.82
CA ASN A 290 64.00 12.58 15.66
C ASN A 290 62.68 11.83 15.44
N CYS A 291 62.34 11.60 14.17
CA CYS A 291 61.10 10.95 13.78
C CYS A 291 61.04 9.48 14.22
N HIS A 292 59.85 9.04 14.63
CA HIS A 292 59.61 7.63 14.95
C HIS A 292 59.70 6.75 13.69
N GLU A 293 59.88 5.43 13.87
CA GLU A 293 59.91 4.49 12.73
C GLU A 293 58.64 4.65 11.88
N GLY A 294 58.80 4.66 10.55
CA GLY A 294 57.72 4.91 9.59
C GLY A 294 57.54 6.38 9.18
N PHE A 295 58.36 7.30 9.70
CA PHE A 295 58.29 8.73 9.40
C PHE A 295 59.64 9.28 8.94
N GLU A 296 59.63 10.23 8.01
CA GLU A 296 60.82 10.95 7.53
C GLU A 296 60.71 12.46 7.76
N PRO A 297 61.84 13.18 7.94
CA PRO A 297 61.82 14.63 8.11
C PRO A 297 61.39 15.33 6.81
N GLY A 298 60.26 16.03 6.86
CA GLY A 298 59.74 16.86 5.79
C GLY A 298 60.52 18.18 5.63
N PRO A 299 60.23 18.96 4.57
CA PRO A 299 60.94 20.22 4.26
C PRO A 299 60.75 21.31 5.32
N MET A 300 59.78 21.17 6.23
CA MET A 300 59.54 22.07 7.37
C MET A 300 60.02 21.48 8.70
N MET A 301 60.87 20.45 8.68
CA MET A 301 61.38 19.73 9.86
C MET A 301 60.28 19.11 10.73
N ASN A 302 59.15 18.75 10.11
CA ASN A 302 58.05 17.96 10.65
C ASN A 302 58.22 16.49 10.26
N CYS A 303 57.71 15.55 11.07
CA CYS A 303 57.74 14.13 10.70
C CYS A 303 56.54 13.80 9.80
N GLU A 304 56.82 13.46 8.55
CA GLU A 304 55.83 13.05 7.55
C GLU A 304 55.85 11.53 7.36
N ASP A 305 54.67 10.96 7.08
CA ASP A 305 54.48 9.52 6.89
C ASP A 305 55.25 9.02 5.66
N VAL A 306 56.06 7.97 5.84
CA VAL A 306 56.80 7.35 4.74
C VAL A 306 55.85 6.45 3.97
N ASN A 307 55.59 6.78 2.70
CA ASN A 307 54.77 5.90 1.86
C ASN A 307 55.58 4.70 1.36
N GLU A 308 55.60 3.60 2.12
CA GLU A 308 56.41 2.43 1.79
C GLU A 308 55.93 1.74 0.50
N CYS A 309 54.64 1.86 0.18
CA CYS A 309 54.07 1.36 -1.07
C CYS A 309 54.58 2.11 -2.31
N ALA A 310 54.86 3.42 -2.19
CA ALA A 310 55.44 4.22 -3.25
C ALA A 310 56.96 4.01 -3.36
N GLN A 311 57.64 3.82 -2.24
CA GLN A 311 59.08 3.60 -2.20
C GLN A 311 59.49 2.22 -2.73
N ASN A 312 58.72 1.17 -2.42
CA ASN A 312 58.99 -0.18 -2.93
C ASN A 312 57.72 -0.85 -3.51
N PRO A 313 57.51 -0.78 -4.83
CA PRO A 313 56.37 -1.40 -5.48
C PRO A 313 56.28 -2.93 -5.35
N LEU A 314 57.36 -3.62 -4.94
CA LEU A 314 57.42 -5.08 -4.75
C LEU A 314 57.35 -5.50 -3.28
N LEU A 315 56.96 -4.58 -2.39
CA LEU A 315 56.92 -4.82 -0.94
C LEU A 315 55.89 -5.86 -0.51
N CYS A 316 54.74 -5.93 -1.20
CA CYS A 316 53.66 -6.88 -0.97
C CYS A 316 53.44 -7.75 -2.21
N ALA A 317 53.06 -9.01 -2.02
CA ALA A 317 52.83 -9.95 -3.13
C ALA A 317 51.63 -9.60 -4.03
N PHE A 318 50.63 -8.89 -3.51
CA PHE A 318 49.44 -8.52 -4.27
C PHE A 318 49.10 -7.04 -4.16
N ARG A 319 48.68 -6.56 -2.98
CA ARG A 319 48.30 -5.16 -2.79
C ARG A 319 48.87 -4.60 -1.49
N CYS A 320 49.58 -3.49 -1.62
CA CYS A 320 50.09 -2.68 -0.51
C CYS A 320 49.12 -1.53 -0.22
N ILE A 321 48.84 -1.28 1.06
CA ILE A 321 48.03 -0.16 1.54
C ILE A 321 48.90 0.64 2.49
N ASN A 322 49.15 1.91 2.16
CA ASN A 322 49.88 2.82 3.04
C ASN A 322 48.97 3.28 4.17
N THR A 323 49.41 3.14 5.41
CA THR A 323 48.69 3.61 6.59
C THR A 323 49.60 4.55 7.39
N TYR A 324 49.04 5.33 8.31
CA TYR A 324 49.83 6.30 9.04
C TYR A 324 50.83 5.60 9.99
N GLY A 325 52.12 5.65 9.64
CA GLY A 325 53.27 5.11 10.34
C GLY A 325 53.65 3.66 10.01
N PHE A 326 52.94 3.01 9.08
CA PHE A 326 53.25 1.66 8.61
C PHE A 326 52.45 1.31 7.34
N TYR A 327 52.73 0.15 6.74
CA TYR A 327 51.97 -0.38 5.61
C TYR A 327 51.31 -1.72 5.96
N GLU A 328 50.18 -2.01 5.30
CA GLU A 328 49.50 -3.29 5.38
C GLU A 328 49.44 -3.95 3.99
N CYS A 329 49.84 -5.22 3.91
CA CYS A 329 49.70 -6.03 2.71
C CYS A 329 48.39 -6.80 2.75
N THR A 330 47.67 -6.87 1.62
CA THR A 330 46.44 -7.65 1.49
C THR A 330 46.56 -8.69 0.38
N CYS A 331 45.91 -9.84 0.56
CA CYS A 331 45.88 -10.95 -0.39
C CYS A 331 44.54 -11.01 -1.14
N PRO A 332 44.50 -11.57 -2.35
CA PRO A 332 43.26 -11.81 -3.08
C PRO A 332 42.42 -12.88 -2.37
N VAL A 333 41.11 -12.92 -2.66
CA VAL A 333 40.18 -13.91 -2.08
C VAL A 333 40.68 -15.34 -2.35
N GLY A 334 40.66 -16.21 -1.34
CA GLY A 334 41.19 -17.57 -1.40
C GLY A 334 42.65 -17.72 -0.96
N TYR A 335 43.28 -16.64 -0.47
CA TYR A 335 44.65 -16.66 0.02
C TYR A 335 44.79 -15.91 1.36
N GLU A 336 45.64 -16.44 2.24
CA GLU A 336 45.96 -15.86 3.54
C GLU A 336 47.39 -15.29 3.52
N LEU A 337 47.62 -14.26 4.33
CA LEU A 337 48.96 -13.75 4.58
C LEU A 337 49.80 -14.82 5.29
N ARG A 338 50.99 -15.04 4.76
CA ARG A 338 52.00 -15.88 5.40
C ARG A 338 52.56 -15.17 6.64
N GLN A 339 53.33 -15.90 7.46
CA GLN A 339 53.97 -15.37 8.67
C GLN A 339 54.87 -14.15 8.43
N ASP A 340 55.30 -13.93 7.19
CA ASP A 340 56.09 -12.77 6.78
C ASP A 340 55.23 -11.51 6.52
N GLN A 341 53.90 -11.61 6.60
CA GLN A 341 52.92 -10.55 6.32
C GLN A 341 53.10 -9.87 4.95
N LYS A 342 53.79 -10.53 4.00
CA LYS A 342 54.11 -9.97 2.68
C LYS A 342 53.75 -10.91 1.56
N MET A 343 53.83 -12.22 1.79
CA MET A 343 53.48 -13.24 0.81
C MET A 343 52.11 -13.84 1.08
N CYS A 344 51.40 -14.17 0.01
CA CYS A 344 50.12 -14.87 0.08
C CYS A 344 50.36 -16.37 -0.06
N LYS A 345 49.75 -17.17 0.82
CA LYS A 345 49.63 -18.63 0.68
C LYS A 345 48.18 -19.00 0.44
N ASP A 346 47.99 -20.06 -0.32
CA ASP A 346 46.66 -20.63 -0.59
C ASP A 346 45.95 -21.00 0.72
N GLU A 347 44.71 -20.54 0.89
CA GLU A 347 43.88 -20.96 2.02
C GLU A 347 43.22 -22.30 1.71
N ASN A 348 43.45 -23.30 2.55
CA ASN A 348 42.80 -24.58 2.36
C ASN A 348 41.37 -24.59 2.94
N GLU A 349 40.38 -24.23 2.14
CA GLU A 349 39.00 -24.07 2.63
C GLU A 349 38.41 -25.39 3.12
N CYS A 350 38.85 -26.53 2.57
CA CYS A 350 38.43 -27.86 3.02
C CYS A 350 38.86 -28.18 4.45
N ARG A 351 39.97 -27.59 4.93
CA ARG A 351 40.44 -27.72 6.32
C ARG A 351 39.85 -26.63 7.21
N THR A 352 39.80 -25.40 6.71
CA THR A 352 39.32 -24.24 7.46
C THR A 352 37.82 -24.32 7.74
N LYS A 353 37.04 -24.92 6.83
CA LYS A 353 35.58 -25.07 6.94
C LYS A 353 35.16 -26.53 6.69
N PRO A 354 35.13 -27.37 7.73
CA PRO A 354 34.64 -28.74 7.62
C PRO A 354 33.16 -28.75 7.18
N GLY A 355 32.84 -29.49 6.12
CA GLY A 355 31.47 -29.59 5.58
C GLY A 355 31.07 -28.51 4.58
N ILE A 356 32.03 -27.78 4.00
CA ILE A 356 31.77 -26.74 2.99
C ILE A 356 31.06 -27.26 1.73
N CYS A 357 31.33 -28.52 1.34
CA CYS A 357 30.62 -29.22 0.27
C CYS A 357 29.46 -30.03 0.85
N GLU A 358 28.25 -29.46 0.88
CA GLU A 358 27.06 -30.23 1.21
C GLU A 358 26.81 -31.29 0.12
N ASN A 359 26.66 -32.56 0.51
CA ASN A 359 26.47 -33.72 -0.39
C ASN A 359 27.64 -34.02 -1.35
N GLY A 360 28.88 -33.68 -0.97
CA GLY A 360 30.08 -34.04 -1.72
C GLY A 360 31.37 -34.01 -0.88
N HIS A 361 32.50 -34.34 -1.53
CA HIS A 361 33.84 -34.24 -0.94
C HIS A 361 34.56 -32.98 -1.43
N CYS A 362 35.17 -32.24 -0.51
CA CYS A 362 35.92 -31.02 -0.82
C CYS A 362 37.34 -31.36 -1.28
N MET A 363 37.74 -30.79 -2.41
CA MET A 363 39.10 -30.81 -2.93
C MET A 363 39.67 -29.38 -2.97
N ASN A 364 40.84 -29.19 -2.36
CA ASN A 364 41.54 -27.91 -2.38
C ASN A 364 42.20 -27.65 -3.74
N VAL A 365 42.03 -26.46 -4.29
CA VAL A 365 42.64 -25.99 -5.54
C VAL A 365 43.38 -24.67 -5.23
N ILE A 366 44.30 -24.23 -6.09
CA ILE A 366 45.01 -22.98 -5.85
C ILE A 366 44.04 -21.80 -6.03
N GLY A 367 43.83 -21.02 -4.97
CA GLY A 367 42.95 -19.86 -4.87
C GLY A 367 41.47 -20.16 -4.68
N SER A 368 41.08 -21.43 -4.55
CA SER A 368 39.69 -21.84 -4.33
C SER A 368 39.59 -23.34 -4.00
N TYR A 369 38.37 -23.86 -3.83
CA TYR A 369 38.11 -25.29 -3.68
C TYR A 369 37.12 -25.78 -4.74
N ARG A 370 37.01 -27.10 -4.90
CA ARG A 370 35.96 -27.73 -5.73
C ARG A 370 35.30 -28.87 -4.98
N CYS A 371 34.02 -29.10 -5.26
CA CYS A 371 33.27 -30.19 -4.67
C CYS A 371 33.11 -31.34 -5.66
N GLU A 372 33.51 -32.54 -5.23
CA GLU A 372 33.18 -33.78 -5.92
C GLU A 372 31.87 -34.33 -5.36
N CYS A 373 30.83 -34.34 -6.18
CA CYS A 373 29.47 -34.61 -5.72
C CYS A 373 29.16 -36.09 -5.60
N ASN A 374 28.35 -36.44 -4.59
CA ASN A 374 27.85 -37.80 -4.39
C ASN A 374 26.85 -38.21 -5.50
N GLU A 375 26.58 -39.51 -5.65
CA GLU A 375 25.64 -40.01 -6.68
C GLU A 375 24.26 -39.33 -6.60
N GLY A 376 23.77 -38.85 -7.75
CA GLY A 376 22.50 -38.10 -7.86
C GLY A 376 22.63 -36.58 -7.75
N PHE A 377 23.82 -36.07 -7.46
CA PHE A 377 24.14 -34.64 -7.42
C PHE A 377 25.11 -34.28 -8.55
N LEU A 378 24.93 -33.10 -9.16
CA LEU A 378 25.82 -32.58 -10.20
C LEU A 378 26.57 -31.34 -9.69
N PRO A 379 27.83 -31.13 -10.10
CA PRO A 379 28.55 -29.92 -9.73
C PRO A 379 27.88 -28.70 -10.35
N SER A 380 27.81 -27.60 -9.59
CA SER A 380 27.36 -26.31 -10.09
C SER A 380 28.28 -25.81 -11.23
N PRO A 381 27.85 -24.83 -12.05
CA PRO A 381 28.70 -24.26 -13.09
C PRO A 381 30.04 -23.70 -12.57
N SER A 382 30.08 -23.28 -11.30
CA SER A 382 31.28 -22.80 -10.59
C SER A 382 32.08 -23.93 -9.94
N GLY A 383 31.56 -25.16 -9.86
CA GLY A 383 32.24 -26.34 -9.32
C GLY A 383 32.41 -26.36 -7.80
N ILE A 384 31.83 -25.39 -7.08
CA ILE A 384 31.94 -25.21 -5.62
C ILE A 384 30.74 -25.74 -4.84
N GLU A 385 29.67 -26.16 -5.53
CA GLU A 385 28.44 -26.64 -4.89
C GLU A 385 27.90 -27.87 -5.63
N CYS A 386 27.20 -28.73 -4.90
CA CYS A 386 26.57 -29.93 -5.44
C CYS A 386 25.06 -29.75 -5.51
N LEU A 387 24.55 -29.59 -6.74
CA LEU A 387 23.13 -29.40 -7.01
C LEU A 387 22.41 -30.75 -7.06
N ASP A 388 21.28 -30.85 -6.36
CA ASP A 388 20.45 -32.05 -6.31
C ASP A 388 19.72 -32.27 -7.64
N ASN A 389 20.10 -33.33 -8.37
CA ASN A 389 19.49 -33.73 -9.64
C ASN A 389 18.66 -35.02 -9.49
N ARG A 390 18.40 -35.46 -8.26
CA ARG A 390 17.47 -36.57 -8.02
C ARG A 390 16.08 -36.15 -8.52
N LYS A 391 15.32 -37.10 -9.06
CA LYS A 391 13.94 -36.88 -9.52
C LYS A 391 12.97 -37.68 -8.67
N GLY A 392 11.88 -37.06 -8.28
CA GLY A 392 10.89 -37.62 -7.36
C GLY A 392 9.51 -37.05 -7.59
N PHE A 393 8.51 -37.61 -6.91
CA PHE A 393 7.15 -37.08 -6.96
C PHE A 393 7.06 -35.77 -6.18
N CYS A 394 6.37 -34.77 -6.74
CA CYS A 394 6.01 -33.55 -6.03
C CYS A 394 4.63 -33.69 -5.41
N PHE A 395 4.45 -33.23 -4.18
CA PHE A 395 3.19 -33.32 -3.43
C PHE A 395 2.70 -31.93 -3.05
N ALA A 396 1.48 -31.59 -3.47
CA ALA A 396 0.84 -30.31 -3.15
C ALA A 396 0.28 -30.27 -1.71
N GLU A 397 -0.02 -31.43 -1.13
CA GLU A 397 -0.58 -31.57 0.22
C GLU A 397 0.17 -32.62 1.04
N VAL A 398 0.49 -32.27 2.29
CA VAL A 398 1.16 -33.13 3.27
C VAL A 398 0.39 -33.10 4.58
N LEU A 399 0.13 -34.27 5.16
CA LEU A 399 -0.68 -34.43 6.37
C LEU A 399 0.17 -35.11 7.45
N GLN A 400 0.46 -34.40 8.54
CA GLN A 400 1.25 -34.91 9.68
C GLN A 400 2.52 -35.69 9.26
N THR A 401 3.31 -35.13 8.33
CA THR A 401 4.57 -35.71 7.76
C THR A 401 4.44 -36.83 6.73
N MET A 402 3.22 -37.19 6.32
CA MET A 402 2.99 -38.14 5.22
C MET A 402 2.47 -37.40 3.98
N CYS A 403 3.13 -37.63 2.84
CA CYS A 403 2.73 -37.05 1.56
C CYS A 403 1.48 -37.76 1.02
N GLN A 404 0.47 -36.98 0.65
CA GLN A 404 -0.79 -37.52 0.12
C GLN A 404 -0.60 -37.95 -1.33
N MET A 405 -0.68 -39.25 -1.61
CA MET A 405 -0.53 -39.79 -2.97
C MET A 405 -1.57 -39.24 -3.95
N ALA A 406 -2.76 -38.89 -3.47
CA ALA A 406 -3.82 -38.29 -4.30
C ALA A 406 -3.47 -36.88 -4.83
N SER A 407 -2.52 -36.20 -4.20
CA SER A 407 -2.05 -34.85 -4.54
C SER A 407 -0.61 -34.88 -5.06
N SER A 408 -0.23 -35.98 -5.72
CA SER A 408 1.08 -36.17 -6.32
C SER A 408 1.10 -35.78 -7.81
N SER A 409 2.23 -35.23 -8.25
CA SER A 409 2.51 -35.00 -9.67
C SER A 409 2.48 -36.30 -10.47
N GLN A 410 2.04 -36.22 -11.73
CA GLN A 410 2.15 -37.35 -12.67
C GLN A 410 3.60 -37.62 -13.11
N ASN A 411 4.49 -36.61 -13.01
CA ASN A 411 5.86 -36.69 -13.48
C ASN A 411 6.88 -36.69 -12.32
N LEU A 412 8.05 -37.27 -12.59
CA LEU A 412 9.20 -37.19 -11.68
C LEU A 412 9.95 -35.87 -11.93
N VAL A 413 9.95 -35.01 -10.93
CA VAL A 413 10.51 -33.64 -10.98
C VAL A 413 11.64 -33.48 -9.96
N THR A 414 12.49 -32.48 -10.13
CA THR A 414 13.56 -32.19 -9.15
C THR A 414 13.00 -31.51 -7.91
N LYS A 415 13.80 -31.46 -6.84
CA LYS A 415 13.39 -30.83 -5.58
C LYS A 415 13.14 -29.34 -5.74
N SER A 416 13.94 -28.67 -6.56
CA SER A 416 13.77 -27.25 -6.88
C SER A 416 12.53 -27.00 -7.74
N GLU A 417 12.26 -27.84 -8.74
CA GLU A 417 11.02 -27.77 -9.54
C GLU A 417 9.76 -27.91 -8.65
N CYS A 418 9.79 -28.75 -7.63
CA CYS A 418 8.64 -28.92 -6.72
C CYS A 418 8.52 -27.80 -5.67
N CYS A 419 9.60 -27.50 -4.95
CA CYS A 419 9.53 -26.65 -3.77
C CYS A 419 9.56 -25.14 -4.08
N CYS A 420 10.10 -24.72 -5.23
CA CYS A 420 10.15 -23.31 -5.62
C CYS A 420 8.82 -22.79 -6.21
N ASP A 421 7.86 -23.70 -6.40
CA ASP A 421 6.54 -23.41 -6.96
C ASP A 421 5.39 -23.79 -6.00
N GLY A 422 5.65 -23.76 -4.69
CA GLY A 422 4.61 -23.96 -3.67
C GLY A 422 4.27 -25.43 -3.35
N GLY A 423 5.09 -26.37 -3.80
CA GLY A 423 5.03 -27.77 -3.36
C GLY A 423 5.30 -27.90 -1.87
N ARG A 424 4.64 -28.85 -1.21
CA ARG A 424 4.76 -29.06 0.26
C ARG A 424 5.66 -30.23 0.62
N GLY A 425 5.83 -31.19 -0.28
CA GLY A 425 6.74 -32.32 -0.09
C GLY A 425 7.25 -32.85 -1.43
N TRP A 426 8.41 -33.49 -1.40
CA TRP A 426 9.10 -33.96 -2.60
C TRP A 426 9.83 -35.29 -2.36
N GLY A 427 9.85 -36.17 -3.37
CA GLY A 427 10.60 -37.42 -3.35
C GLY A 427 9.81 -38.63 -2.83
N ASN A 428 10.33 -39.83 -3.09
CA ASN A 428 9.70 -41.09 -2.68
C ASN A 428 9.66 -41.29 -1.14
N GLN A 429 10.50 -40.58 -0.39
CA GLN A 429 10.52 -40.57 1.07
C GLN A 429 9.78 -39.37 1.69
N CYS A 430 9.08 -38.55 0.88
CA CYS A 430 8.36 -37.37 1.36
C CYS A 430 9.25 -36.38 2.14
N GLU A 431 10.30 -35.87 1.49
CA GLU A 431 11.09 -34.78 2.05
C GLU A 431 10.26 -33.48 2.03
N LEU A 432 10.05 -32.84 3.19
CA LEU A 432 9.28 -31.60 3.26
C LEU A 432 10.00 -30.45 2.55
N CYS A 433 9.22 -29.64 1.83
CA CYS A 433 9.75 -28.42 1.21
C CYS A 433 10.01 -27.34 2.27
N PRO A 434 11.11 -26.57 2.16
CA PRO A 434 11.39 -25.46 3.05
C PRO A 434 10.32 -24.37 2.91
N LEU A 435 9.97 -23.70 4.01
CA LEU A 435 8.95 -22.65 3.98
C LEU A 435 9.46 -21.37 3.28
N PRO A 436 8.63 -20.69 2.48
CA PRO A 436 8.98 -19.41 1.85
C PRO A 436 9.49 -18.39 2.87
N GLY A 437 10.59 -17.70 2.54
CA GLY A 437 11.24 -16.71 3.41
C GLY A 437 12.35 -17.25 4.33
N THR A 438 12.47 -18.58 4.48
CA THR A 438 13.58 -19.19 5.24
C THR A 438 14.90 -19.13 4.46
N THR A 439 16.04 -19.19 5.16
CA THR A 439 17.37 -19.27 4.53
C THR A 439 17.53 -20.52 3.66
N GLN A 440 16.88 -21.62 4.06
CA GLN A 440 16.88 -22.88 3.31
C GLN A 440 16.06 -22.78 2.01
N TYR A 441 14.95 -22.03 2.00
CA TYR A 441 14.18 -21.72 0.79
C TYR A 441 14.98 -20.82 -0.16
N LYS A 442 15.62 -19.76 0.34
CA LYS A 442 16.44 -18.86 -0.50
C LYS A 442 17.64 -19.56 -1.14
N LYS A 443 18.23 -20.55 -0.45
CA LYS A 443 19.29 -21.40 -1.03
C LYS A 443 18.75 -22.34 -2.12
N LEU A 444 17.56 -22.89 -1.95
CA LEU A 444 16.95 -23.79 -2.93
C LEU A 444 16.37 -23.04 -4.15
N CYS A 445 15.90 -21.81 -3.97
CA CYS A 445 15.25 -21.00 -5.00
C CYS A 445 15.94 -19.61 -5.10
N PRO A 446 17.19 -19.55 -5.58
CA PRO A 446 17.97 -18.30 -5.61
C PRO A 446 17.40 -17.26 -6.59
N HIS A 447 16.70 -17.71 -7.64
CA HIS A 447 16.08 -16.86 -8.66
C HIS A 447 14.65 -16.42 -8.32
N GLY A 448 14.14 -16.78 -7.15
CA GLY A 448 12.77 -16.49 -6.73
C GLY A 448 11.79 -17.63 -7.02
N PRO A 449 10.49 -17.44 -6.68
CA PRO A 449 9.44 -18.43 -6.95
C PRO A 449 9.21 -18.62 -8.47
N GLY A 450 8.81 -19.83 -8.87
CA GLY A 450 8.54 -20.16 -10.29
C GLY A 450 9.78 -20.49 -11.13
N TYR A 451 10.98 -20.43 -10.55
CA TYR A 451 12.25 -20.77 -11.21
C TYR A 451 13.00 -21.87 -10.46
N THR A 452 13.69 -22.72 -11.21
CA THR A 452 14.59 -23.72 -10.62
C THR A 452 15.89 -23.09 -10.12
N THR A 453 16.73 -23.91 -9.47
CA THR A 453 18.10 -23.56 -9.04
C THR A 453 18.99 -23.01 -10.16
N ASP A 454 18.79 -23.44 -11.40
CA ASP A 454 19.55 -23.04 -12.59
C ASP A 454 18.87 -21.93 -13.42
N GLY A 455 17.76 -21.36 -12.94
CA GLY A 455 17.10 -20.20 -13.55
C GLY A 455 16.20 -20.51 -14.75
N ARG A 456 15.87 -21.78 -14.97
CA ARG A 456 14.86 -22.21 -15.96
C ARG A 456 13.47 -22.11 -15.32
N ASP A 457 12.51 -21.79 -16.18
CA ASP A 457 11.09 -21.73 -15.88
C ASP A 457 10.54 -23.10 -15.43
N ILE A 458 9.74 -23.11 -14.36
CA ILE A 458 9.09 -24.31 -13.86
C ILE A 458 7.73 -24.46 -14.55
N ASP A 459 7.50 -25.55 -15.29
CA ASP A 459 6.20 -25.81 -15.92
C ASP A 459 5.22 -26.37 -14.87
N GLU A 460 4.47 -25.48 -14.22
CA GLU A 460 3.58 -25.81 -13.10
C GLU A 460 2.44 -26.74 -13.54
N CYS A 461 2.07 -26.71 -14.82
CA CYS A 461 1.07 -27.61 -15.40
C CYS A 461 1.53 -29.07 -15.46
N LYS A 462 2.85 -29.32 -15.45
CA LYS A 462 3.43 -30.67 -15.39
C LYS A 462 3.89 -31.07 -14.00
N VAL A 463 4.23 -30.09 -13.17
CA VAL A 463 4.80 -30.28 -11.84
C VAL A 463 3.69 -30.43 -10.80
N MET A 464 2.64 -29.61 -10.85
CA MET A 464 1.55 -29.63 -9.87
C MET A 464 0.33 -30.43 -10.36
N PRO A 465 -0.35 -31.17 -9.47
CA PRO A 465 -1.59 -31.85 -9.80
C PRO A 465 -2.79 -30.89 -9.76
N ASN A 466 -3.52 -30.80 -10.87
CA ASN A 466 -4.72 -29.96 -11.03
C ASN A 466 -4.56 -28.51 -10.51
N PRO A 467 -3.54 -27.75 -10.97
CA PRO A 467 -3.27 -26.40 -10.47
C PRO A 467 -4.45 -25.45 -10.71
N CYS A 468 -5.20 -25.65 -11.79
CA CYS A 468 -6.43 -24.91 -12.09
C CYS A 468 -7.67 -25.74 -11.77
N ARG A 469 -8.27 -25.56 -10.60
CA ARG A 469 -9.60 -26.12 -10.31
C ARG A 469 -10.63 -25.45 -11.23
N ASN A 470 -11.49 -26.24 -11.90
CA ASN A 470 -12.49 -25.77 -12.85
C ASN A 470 -11.94 -25.00 -14.08
N GLY A 471 -10.68 -25.21 -14.44
CA GLY A 471 -10.04 -24.59 -15.62
C GLY A 471 -8.96 -25.46 -16.26
N GLN A 472 -8.32 -24.93 -17.30
CA GLN A 472 -7.16 -25.52 -17.97
C GLN A 472 -5.91 -24.70 -17.66
N CYS A 473 -4.81 -25.37 -17.31
CA CYS A 473 -3.53 -24.73 -17.00
C CYS A 473 -2.74 -24.37 -18.26
N ILE A 474 -2.14 -23.18 -18.27
CA ILE A 474 -1.24 -22.69 -19.30
C ILE A 474 0.03 -22.16 -18.63
N ASN A 475 1.17 -22.79 -18.92
CA ASN A 475 2.48 -22.36 -18.41
C ASN A 475 2.85 -20.97 -18.96
N THR A 476 3.39 -20.09 -18.12
CA THR A 476 3.93 -18.78 -18.50
C THR A 476 5.30 -18.59 -17.84
N MET A 477 6.08 -17.56 -18.22
CA MET A 477 7.40 -17.41 -17.62
C MET A 477 7.31 -16.94 -16.16
N GLY A 478 7.84 -17.76 -15.24
CA GLY A 478 7.90 -17.53 -13.80
C GLY A 478 6.57 -17.75 -13.06
N SER A 479 5.52 -18.23 -13.74
CA SER A 479 4.18 -18.48 -13.17
C SER A 479 3.32 -19.23 -14.19
N PHE A 480 2.11 -19.65 -13.83
CA PHE A 480 1.09 -20.15 -14.76
C PHE A 480 -0.15 -19.28 -14.77
N ARG A 481 -1.03 -19.49 -15.77
CA ARG A 481 -2.39 -18.93 -15.79
C ARG A 481 -3.44 -19.99 -16.06
N CYS A 482 -4.63 -19.78 -15.50
CA CYS A 482 -5.78 -20.66 -15.68
C CYS A 482 -6.75 -20.11 -16.71
N PHE A 483 -7.09 -20.93 -17.69
CA PHE A 483 -8.21 -20.68 -18.59
C PHE A 483 -9.47 -21.34 -18.02
N CYS A 484 -10.39 -20.54 -17.50
CA CYS A 484 -11.54 -21.02 -16.76
C CYS A 484 -12.65 -21.58 -17.67
N LYS A 485 -13.37 -22.57 -17.15
CA LYS A 485 -14.59 -23.07 -17.80
C LYS A 485 -15.71 -22.02 -17.66
N VAL A 486 -16.73 -22.10 -18.52
CA VAL A 486 -17.90 -21.21 -18.49
C VAL A 486 -18.54 -21.21 -17.10
N GLY A 487 -18.93 -20.02 -16.59
CA GLY A 487 -19.45 -19.81 -15.23
C GLY A 487 -18.37 -19.58 -14.17
N TYR A 488 -17.10 -19.51 -14.58
CA TYR A 488 -15.98 -19.17 -13.71
C TYR A 488 -15.13 -18.08 -14.34
N THR A 489 -14.70 -17.11 -13.53
CA THR A 489 -13.75 -16.06 -13.91
C THR A 489 -12.40 -16.29 -13.25
N THR A 490 -11.36 -15.66 -13.79
CA THR A 490 -10.02 -15.72 -13.19
C THR A 490 -9.90 -14.78 -12.00
N ASP A 491 -9.20 -15.21 -10.96
CA ASP A 491 -8.71 -14.33 -9.89
C ASP A 491 -7.80 -13.21 -10.44
N ILE A 492 -7.54 -12.17 -9.64
CA ILE A 492 -6.63 -11.04 -9.92
C ILE A 492 -5.23 -11.55 -10.36
N SER A 493 -4.76 -12.65 -9.77
CA SER A 493 -3.48 -13.28 -10.12
C SER A 493 -3.53 -14.15 -11.38
N SER A 494 -4.71 -14.38 -11.97
CA SER A 494 -4.96 -15.31 -13.08
C SER A 494 -4.58 -16.78 -12.82
N THR A 495 -4.29 -17.17 -11.57
CA THR A 495 -3.85 -18.53 -11.19
C THR A 495 -4.96 -19.43 -10.66
N SER A 496 -6.18 -18.91 -10.52
CA SER A 496 -7.33 -19.66 -10.00
C SER A 496 -8.62 -19.26 -10.69
N CYS A 497 -9.55 -20.21 -10.82
CA CYS A 497 -10.89 -19.98 -11.34
C CYS A 497 -11.88 -19.87 -10.18
N ILE A 498 -12.42 -18.68 -10.01
CA ILE A 498 -13.45 -18.36 -9.03
C ILE A 498 -14.81 -18.38 -9.69
N ASP A 499 -15.81 -18.73 -8.91
CA ASP A 499 -17.20 -18.76 -9.34
C ASP A 499 -17.67 -17.36 -9.74
N GLU A 500 -18.25 -17.23 -10.94
CA GLU A 500 -18.81 -15.96 -11.38
C GLU A 500 -20.18 -15.77 -10.74
N ASN A 501 -20.36 -14.74 -9.89
CA ASN A 501 -21.66 -14.49 -9.30
C ASN A 501 -22.58 -13.77 -10.31
N GLU A 502 -23.32 -14.54 -11.10
CA GLU A 502 -24.20 -13.99 -12.14
C GLU A 502 -25.42 -13.26 -11.55
N CYS A 503 -25.70 -13.43 -10.24
CA CYS A 503 -26.72 -12.69 -9.50
C CYS A 503 -26.30 -11.26 -9.14
N SER A 504 -25.05 -10.87 -9.38
CA SER A 504 -24.59 -9.47 -9.22
C SER A 504 -25.29 -8.53 -10.20
N ASN A 505 -25.75 -9.05 -11.35
CA ASN A 505 -26.51 -8.29 -12.33
C ASN A 505 -28.03 -8.40 -12.04
N PRO A 506 -28.74 -7.29 -11.75
CA PRO A 506 -30.15 -7.31 -11.36
C PRO A 506 -31.09 -7.80 -12.47
N ASN A 507 -30.65 -7.80 -13.73
CA ASN A 507 -31.47 -8.24 -14.87
C ASN A 507 -31.38 -9.75 -15.15
N THR A 508 -30.51 -10.49 -14.46
CA THR A 508 -30.25 -11.91 -14.73
C THR A 508 -31.46 -12.82 -14.45
N CYS A 509 -32.24 -12.53 -13.41
CA CYS A 509 -33.45 -13.31 -13.04
C CYS A 509 -34.76 -12.52 -13.21
N GLY A 510 -34.73 -11.31 -13.75
CA GLY A 510 -35.91 -10.46 -13.94
C GLY A 510 -36.67 -10.23 -12.63
N SER A 511 -37.92 -10.72 -12.55
CA SER A 511 -38.76 -10.61 -11.34
C SER A 511 -38.55 -11.71 -10.29
N ALA A 512 -37.66 -12.68 -10.54
CA ALA A 512 -37.38 -13.80 -9.65
C ALA A 512 -36.16 -13.55 -8.76
N SER A 513 -36.12 -14.18 -7.59
CA SER A 513 -34.98 -14.12 -6.68
C SER A 513 -33.82 -14.97 -7.21
N CYS A 514 -32.65 -14.37 -7.35
CA CYS A 514 -31.45 -15.04 -7.87
C CYS A 514 -30.63 -15.66 -6.73
N TYR A 515 -30.20 -16.91 -6.92
CA TYR A 515 -29.31 -17.64 -6.04
C TYR A 515 -28.09 -18.11 -6.81
N ASN A 516 -26.91 -17.64 -6.40
CA ASN A 516 -25.66 -18.04 -7.01
C ASN A 516 -25.30 -19.49 -6.64
N THR A 517 -24.81 -20.27 -7.60
CA THR A 517 -24.35 -21.66 -7.40
C THR A 517 -22.98 -21.86 -8.02
N LEU A 518 -22.23 -22.88 -7.63
CA LEU A 518 -20.90 -23.08 -8.20
C LEU A 518 -20.98 -23.43 -9.70
N GLY A 519 -20.48 -22.53 -10.53
CA GLY A 519 -20.41 -22.55 -12.00
C GLY A 519 -21.68 -22.09 -12.71
N SER A 520 -22.69 -21.57 -11.99
CA SER A 520 -23.97 -21.15 -12.57
C SER A 520 -24.87 -20.44 -11.55
N TYR A 521 -26.04 -19.96 -11.95
CA TYR A 521 -27.04 -19.36 -11.05
C TYR A 521 -28.40 -20.04 -11.19
N LYS A 522 -29.24 -19.89 -10.17
CA LYS A 522 -30.64 -20.36 -10.15
C LYS A 522 -31.58 -19.24 -9.80
N CYS A 523 -32.61 -19.04 -10.62
CA CYS A 523 -33.71 -18.13 -10.34
C CYS A 523 -34.84 -18.90 -9.65
N ALA A 524 -35.29 -18.44 -8.48
CA ALA A 524 -36.45 -18.99 -7.80
C ALA A 524 -37.54 -17.92 -7.66
N CYS A 525 -38.78 -18.33 -7.92
CA CYS A 525 -39.96 -17.50 -7.74
C CYS A 525 -40.58 -17.74 -6.34
N PRO A 526 -41.41 -16.79 -5.86
CA PRO A 526 -42.24 -17.01 -4.67
C PRO A 526 -43.10 -18.27 -4.80
N SER A 527 -43.49 -18.86 -3.65
CA SER A 527 -44.39 -20.03 -3.62
C SER A 527 -45.67 -19.77 -4.43
N GLY A 528 -46.12 -20.77 -5.19
CA GLY A 528 -47.27 -20.63 -6.10
C GLY A 528 -46.93 -20.08 -7.50
N PHE A 529 -45.67 -19.69 -7.75
CA PHE A 529 -45.23 -19.21 -9.07
C PHE A 529 -44.12 -20.08 -9.67
N SER A 530 -44.12 -20.22 -10.99
CA SER A 530 -43.10 -20.92 -11.77
C SER A 530 -42.27 -19.93 -12.59
N TYR A 531 -40.97 -20.15 -12.65
CA TYR A 531 -40.06 -19.31 -13.42
C TYR A 531 -40.04 -19.76 -14.88
N ASP A 532 -40.42 -18.88 -15.80
CA ASP A 532 -40.23 -19.10 -17.23
C ASP A 532 -38.93 -18.43 -17.71
N GLN A 533 -38.03 -19.25 -18.25
CA GLN A 533 -36.74 -18.80 -18.77
C GLN A 533 -36.88 -17.89 -20.00
N PHE A 534 -37.96 -18.02 -20.78
CA PHE A 534 -38.15 -17.25 -22.00
C PHE A 534 -38.69 -15.84 -21.75
N SER A 535 -39.53 -15.66 -20.74
CA SER A 535 -40.07 -14.35 -20.35
C SER A 535 -39.34 -13.72 -19.17
N SER A 536 -38.36 -14.41 -18.57
CA SER A 536 -37.62 -13.99 -17.36
C SER A 536 -38.54 -13.48 -16.24
N ALA A 537 -39.68 -14.14 -16.08
CA ALA A 537 -40.76 -13.70 -15.20
C ALA A 537 -41.40 -14.87 -14.47
N CYS A 538 -41.98 -14.57 -13.31
CA CYS A 538 -42.71 -15.53 -12.50
C CYS A 538 -44.17 -15.59 -12.94
N HIS A 539 -44.63 -16.77 -13.33
CA HIS A 539 -46.04 -17.01 -13.72
C HIS A 539 -46.74 -17.84 -12.67
N ASP A 540 -47.95 -17.41 -12.31
CA ASP A 540 -48.83 -18.12 -11.39
C ASP A 540 -49.06 -19.57 -11.84
N VAL A 541 -48.87 -20.51 -10.93
CA VAL A 541 -49.08 -21.94 -11.16
C VAL A 541 -50.55 -22.23 -10.90
N ASN A 542 -51.30 -22.64 -11.92
CA ASN A 542 -52.70 -22.99 -11.71
C ASN A 542 -52.85 -24.41 -11.13
N GLU A 543 -52.95 -24.52 -9.81
CA GLU A 543 -53.03 -25.83 -9.13
C GLU A 543 -54.34 -26.57 -9.40
N CYS A 544 -55.42 -25.85 -9.72
CA CYS A 544 -56.72 -26.43 -10.07
C CYS A 544 -56.73 -27.12 -11.44
N SER A 545 -55.76 -26.82 -12.30
CA SER A 545 -55.63 -27.40 -13.63
C SER A 545 -54.65 -28.59 -13.68
N SER A 546 -54.02 -28.92 -12.55
CA SER A 546 -53.08 -30.04 -12.43
C SER A 546 -53.81 -31.38 -12.36
N THR A 547 -53.17 -32.46 -12.83
CA THR A 547 -53.73 -33.83 -12.79
C THR A 547 -53.93 -34.37 -11.38
N LYS A 548 -53.30 -33.75 -10.38
CA LYS A 548 -53.53 -33.98 -8.94
C LYS A 548 -54.15 -32.71 -8.37
N ASN A 549 -55.48 -32.61 -8.39
CA ASN A 549 -56.20 -31.47 -7.81
C ASN A 549 -56.11 -31.56 -6.27
N PRO A 550 -55.51 -30.57 -5.58
CA PRO A 550 -55.28 -30.64 -4.14
C PRO A 550 -56.56 -30.48 -3.29
N CYS A 551 -57.64 -30.00 -3.89
CA CYS A 551 -58.93 -29.81 -3.24
C CYS A 551 -59.82 -31.05 -3.35
N ASN A 552 -60.38 -31.50 -2.22
CA ASN A 552 -61.36 -32.59 -2.24
C ASN A 552 -62.72 -32.16 -2.82
N TYR A 553 -63.08 -30.88 -2.69
CA TYR A 553 -64.41 -30.36 -3.04
C TYR A 553 -64.34 -29.01 -3.77
N GLY A 554 -64.12 -29.04 -5.09
CA GLY A 554 -64.04 -27.82 -5.92
C GLY A 554 -62.79 -26.98 -5.64
N CYS A 555 -62.21 -26.43 -6.71
CA CYS A 555 -60.98 -25.64 -6.65
C CYS A 555 -61.16 -24.35 -7.44
N SER A 556 -60.76 -23.22 -6.87
CA SER A 556 -60.66 -21.94 -7.55
C SER A 556 -59.23 -21.42 -7.44
N ASN A 557 -58.63 -21.10 -8.58
CA ASN A 557 -57.28 -20.57 -8.62
C ASN A 557 -57.26 -19.11 -8.16
N THR A 558 -56.24 -18.73 -7.39
CA THR A 558 -55.95 -17.36 -6.95
C THR A 558 -54.51 -17.01 -7.30
N GLU A 559 -54.14 -15.73 -7.29
CA GLU A 559 -52.75 -15.35 -7.57
C GLU A 559 -51.83 -15.81 -6.42
N GLY A 560 -50.88 -16.68 -6.72
CA GLY A 560 -49.94 -17.28 -5.77
C GLY A 560 -50.47 -18.49 -4.99
N GLY A 561 -51.63 -19.05 -5.37
CA GLY A 561 -52.16 -20.27 -4.73
C GLY A 561 -53.62 -20.57 -5.08
N TYR A 562 -54.32 -21.35 -4.25
CA TYR A 562 -55.67 -21.82 -4.59
C TYR A 562 -56.64 -21.86 -3.40
N LEU A 563 -57.94 -21.83 -3.69
CA LEU A 563 -59.03 -21.91 -2.73
C LEU A 563 -59.88 -23.16 -2.96
N CYS A 564 -60.04 -23.97 -1.91
CA CYS A 564 -60.91 -25.16 -1.92
C CYS A 564 -62.30 -24.84 -1.36
N GLY A 565 -63.34 -25.36 -2.01
CA GLY A 565 -64.73 -25.25 -1.55
C GLY A 565 -65.11 -26.31 -0.51
N CYS A 566 -66.33 -26.17 0.04
CA CYS A 566 -66.92 -27.14 0.97
C CYS A 566 -68.20 -27.77 0.40
N PRO A 567 -68.49 -29.04 0.74
CA PRO A 567 -69.73 -29.69 0.31
C PRO A 567 -70.97 -28.94 0.86
N PRO A 568 -72.13 -29.04 0.19
CA PRO A 568 -73.32 -28.29 0.58
C PRO A 568 -73.76 -28.59 2.03
N GLY A 569 -74.06 -27.54 2.79
CA GLY A 569 -74.37 -27.63 4.23
C GLY A 569 -73.16 -27.44 5.15
N TYR A 570 -71.96 -27.28 4.60
CA TYR A 570 -70.73 -26.95 5.32
C TYR A 570 -70.19 -25.59 4.88
N TYR A 571 -69.61 -24.88 5.84
CA TYR A 571 -69.00 -23.56 5.69
C TYR A 571 -67.48 -23.66 5.79
N ARG A 572 -66.76 -22.82 5.04
CA ARG A 572 -65.29 -22.76 5.09
C ARG A 572 -64.84 -22.07 6.38
N VAL A 573 -63.86 -22.65 7.07
CA VAL A 573 -63.25 -22.09 8.28
C VAL A 573 -61.73 -22.23 8.19
N GLY A 574 -61.02 -21.11 8.20
CA GLY A 574 -59.56 -21.08 8.02
C GLY A 574 -59.09 -21.62 6.66
N GLN A 575 -57.79 -21.88 6.53
CA GLN A 575 -57.18 -22.37 5.29
C GLN A 575 -57.24 -23.92 5.21
N GLY A 576 -58.40 -24.45 4.79
CA GLY A 576 -58.55 -25.87 4.43
C GLY A 576 -59.43 -26.73 5.35
N HIS A 577 -60.35 -26.13 6.11
CA HIS A 577 -61.32 -26.88 6.92
C HIS A 577 -62.77 -26.47 6.62
N CYS A 578 -63.68 -27.43 6.77
CA CYS A 578 -65.11 -27.26 6.61
C CYS A 578 -65.82 -27.54 7.94
N VAL A 579 -66.79 -26.71 8.31
CA VAL A 579 -67.60 -26.85 9.52
C VAL A 579 -69.10 -26.92 9.22
N SER A 580 -69.84 -27.69 9.99
CA SER A 580 -71.32 -27.67 10.03
C SER A 580 -71.80 -27.97 11.46
N GLY A 581 -73.11 -27.96 11.73
CA GLY A 581 -73.64 -28.26 13.06
C GLY A 581 -75.07 -27.79 13.32
N MET A 582 -75.53 -27.95 14.56
CA MET A 582 -76.93 -27.73 14.96
C MET A 582 -77.41 -26.26 14.95
N GLY A 583 -76.54 -25.31 14.59
CA GLY A 583 -76.87 -23.90 14.37
C GLY A 583 -76.89 -23.48 12.89
N PHE A 584 -76.65 -24.40 11.95
CA PHE A 584 -76.29 -24.08 10.56
C PHE A 584 -77.40 -24.37 9.51
N ASN A 585 -78.66 -24.59 9.91
CA ASN A 585 -79.73 -24.88 8.95
C ASN A 585 -80.50 -23.65 8.46
N LYS A 586 -80.36 -23.39 7.15
CA LYS A 586 -81.26 -22.69 6.20
C LYS A 586 -82.25 -21.68 6.82
N GLY A 587 -81.88 -20.40 6.79
CA GLY A 587 -82.84 -19.30 6.78
C GLY A 587 -83.11 -18.61 8.12
N GLN A 588 -82.10 -18.35 8.95
CA GLN A 588 -82.30 -17.56 10.18
C GLN A 588 -81.10 -16.67 10.54
N TYR A 589 -80.83 -15.66 9.70
CA TYR A 589 -80.53 -14.33 10.22
C TYR A 589 -81.83 -13.52 10.08
N LEU A 590 -82.59 -13.36 11.16
CA LEU A 590 -83.68 -12.37 11.19
C LEU A 590 -83.13 -11.03 11.68
N PRO A 591 -83.56 -9.91 11.06
CA PRO A 591 -82.96 -8.59 11.20
C PRO A 591 -83.51 -7.84 12.41
N LEU A 592 -82.76 -6.86 12.89
CA LEU A 592 -83.30 -5.78 13.72
C LEU A 592 -83.11 -4.47 12.97
N ASN A 593 -84.25 -3.91 12.53
CA ASN A 593 -84.46 -2.68 11.79
C ASN A 593 -83.75 -1.46 12.44
N GLY A 594 -83.31 -0.44 11.70
CA GLY A 594 -83.63 -0.15 10.31
C GLY A 594 -82.76 0.91 9.63
N ASP A 595 -83.02 0.98 8.32
CA ASP A 595 -82.88 2.06 7.34
C ASP A 595 -81.53 2.81 7.26
N ALA A 596 -80.68 2.41 6.31
CA ALA A 596 -80.66 3.00 4.97
C ALA A 596 -79.50 2.43 4.13
N ASP A 597 -79.81 2.25 2.84
CA ASP A 597 -78.94 2.19 1.66
C ASP A 597 -78.17 0.91 1.28
N GLU A 598 -78.34 0.62 -0.01
CA GLU A 598 -77.72 -0.43 -0.80
C GLU A 598 -76.20 -0.34 -0.75
N GLU A 599 -75.54 -1.41 -0.27
CA GLU A 599 -74.28 -1.96 -0.80
C GLU A 599 -73.88 -3.16 0.07
N ASN A 600 -74.24 -4.39 -0.36
CA ASN A 600 -73.61 -5.61 0.14
C ASN A 600 -72.53 -6.05 -0.87
N ALA A 601 -71.48 -5.24 -0.96
CA ALA A 601 -70.15 -5.74 -1.28
C ALA A 601 -69.55 -6.24 0.04
N LEU A 602 -69.10 -7.49 0.07
CA LEU A 602 -68.41 -8.06 1.22
C LEU A 602 -67.22 -7.19 1.65
N SER A 603 -67.11 -7.00 2.97
CA SER A 603 -66.19 -6.10 3.64
C SER A 603 -64.71 -6.38 3.38
N PRO A 604 -63.88 -5.31 3.33
CA PRO A 604 -62.43 -5.37 3.27
C PRO A 604 -61.83 -5.38 4.67
N GLU A 605 -60.92 -6.31 4.99
CA GLU A 605 -59.92 -6.10 6.06
C GLU A 605 -58.79 -7.16 6.00
N ALA A 606 -57.58 -6.69 6.31
CA ALA A 606 -56.29 -7.39 6.38
C ALA A 606 -55.51 -7.60 5.07
N CYS A 607 -55.14 -6.49 4.41
CA CYS A 607 -53.94 -6.47 3.56
C CYS A 607 -53.16 -5.15 3.75
N TYR A 608 -52.25 -5.17 4.73
CA TYR A 608 -50.96 -4.46 4.71
C TYR A 608 -49.94 -5.59 4.53
N GLU A 609 -48.94 -5.64 3.65
CA GLU A 609 -48.25 -4.70 2.77
C GLU A 609 -47.54 -5.53 1.68
N CYS A 610 -47.54 -5.07 0.43
CA CYS A 610 -46.30 -4.89 -0.34
C CYS A 610 -46.61 -4.14 -1.64
N LYS A 611 -46.14 -2.89 -1.71
CA LYS A 611 -46.04 -2.13 -2.97
C LYS A 611 -44.77 -2.55 -3.71
N ILE A 612 -44.89 -3.02 -4.95
CA ILE A 612 -43.98 -2.62 -6.06
C ILE A 612 -44.82 -2.40 -7.34
N ASN A 613 -44.35 -1.43 -8.11
CA ASN A 613 -44.95 -0.71 -9.24
C ASN A 613 -45.41 -1.55 -10.45
N GLY A 614 -46.45 -1.07 -11.15
CA GLY A 614 -46.47 -1.11 -12.63
C GLY A 614 -47.77 -1.49 -13.34
N TYR A 615 -48.59 -0.48 -13.65
CA TYR A 615 -49.47 -0.33 -14.81
C TYR A 615 -50.68 -1.25 -15.07
N SER A 616 -51.82 -0.56 -15.18
CA SER A 616 -53.10 -1.01 -15.73
C SER A 616 -53.00 -1.57 -17.16
N LYS A 617 -53.83 -2.59 -17.45
CA LYS A 617 -54.66 -2.58 -18.66
C LYS A 617 -55.89 -3.49 -18.53
N LYS A 618 -57.03 -2.90 -18.87
CA LYS A 618 -58.30 -3.56 -19.23
C LYS A 618 -58.04 -4.55 -20.36
N ASP A 619 -58.61 -5.75 -20.27
CA ASP A 619 -59.46 -6.25 -21.34
C ASP A 619 -60.45 -7.32 -20.88
N ASN A 620 -61.71 -7.06 -21.21
CA ASN A 620 -62.83 -7.97 -21.13
C ASN A 620 -62.64 -9.10 -22.14
N ARG A 621 -62.74 -10.36 -21.71
CA ARG A 621 -63.30 -11.43 -22.56
C ARG A 621 -63.93 -12.55 -21.72
N LYS A 622 -65.26 -12.53 -21.69
CA LYS A 622 -66.13 -13.65 -21.34
C LYS A 622 -65.67 -14.91 -22.09
N LYS A 623 -65.51 -16.03 -21.39
CA LYS A 623 -65.55 -17.36 -22.00
C LYS A 623 -66.67 -18.19 -21.37
N ARG A 624 -67.43 -18.78 -22.29
CA ARG A 624 -68.70 -19.46 -22.10
C ARG A 624 -68.53 -20.73 -21.27
N SER A 625 -69.52 -20.94 -20.41
CA SER A 625 -69.86 -22.17 -19.74
C SER A 625 -69.82 -23.38 -20.69
N ALA A 626 -69.16 -24.44 -20.25
CA ALA A 626 -69.45 -25.79 -20.68
C ALA A 626 -70.09 -26.50 -19.49
N ASN A 627 -71.29 -27.04 -19.74
CA ASN A 627 -72.03 -27.92 -18.84
C ASN A 627 -71.10 -29.00 -18.29
N ASP A 628 -70.93 -29.02 -16.97
CA ASP A 628 -70.66 -30.25 -16.28
C ASP A 628 -71.50 -30.32 -15.01
N THR A 629 -71.94 -31.52 -14.69
CA THR A 629 -72.95 -31.79 -13.67
C THR A 629 -72.29 -31.69 -12.29
N SER A 630 -71.99 -30.48 -11.84
CA SER A 630 -71.30 -30.25 -10.58
C SER A 630 -72.30 -30.19 -9.42
N VAL A 631 -72.05 -31.04 -8.41
CA VAL A 631 -72.56 -30.87 -7.05
C VAL A 631 -72.46 -29.39 -6.66
N GLN A 632 -73.55 -28.77 -6.19
CA GLN A 632 -73.52 -27.38 -5.72
C GLN A 632 -72.59 -27.29 -4.49
N ILE A 633 -71.39 -26.74 -4.68
CA ILE A 633 -70.37 -26.52 -3.64
C ILE A 633 -70.59 -25.11 -3.06
N SER A 634 -70.54 -24.97 -1.73
CA SER A 634 -70.68 -23.66 -1.07
C SER A 634 -69.31 -23.00 -0.89
N LEU A 635 -69.25 -21.69 -1.16
CA LEU A 635 -68.10 -20.82 -0.92
C LEU A 635 -68.29 -19.90 0.29
N GLU A 636 -69.36 -20.11 1.07
CA GLU A 636 -69.63 -19.32 2.28
C GLU A 636 -68.55 -19.60 3.34
N SER A 637 -67.87 -18.55 3.82
CA SER A 637 -66.83 -18.62 4.85
C SER A 637 -67.30 -18.03 6.18
N LEU A 638 -66.87 -18.64 7.28
CA LEU A 638 -67.06 -18.10 8.62
C LEU A 638 -65.79 -17.37 9.08
N ASP A 639 -65.98 -16.23 9.74
CA ASP A 639 -64.90 -15.51 10.41
C ASP A 639 -64.45 -16.27 11.66
N VAL A 640 -63.18 -16.67 11.65
CA VAL A 640 -62.55 -17.51 12.68
C VAL A 640 -62.16 -16.70 13.92
N ASP A 641 -61.94 -15.39 13.77
CA ASP A 641 -61.52 -14.50 14.85
C ASP A 641 -62.70 -14.10 15.74
N SER A 642 -63.93 -14.16 15.21
CA SER A 642 -65.17 -13.96 15.94
C SER A 642 -65.67 -15.26 16.62
N PRO A 643 -66.16 -15.21 17.87
CA PRO A 643 -66.67 -16.40 18.55
C PRO A 643 -68.04 -16.82 17.96
N LEU A 644 -68.12 -18.05 17.44
CA LEU A 644 -69.35 -18.62 16.89
C LEU A 644 -70.37 -18.89 18.01
N LYS A 645 -71.48 -18.16 17.98
CA LYS A 645 -72.54 -18.24 18.99
C LYS A 645 -73.58 -19.30 18.61
N MET A 646 -73.81 -20.27 19.48
CA MET A 646 -74.73 -21.39 19.25
C MET A 646 -75.65 -21.58 20.46
N ARG A 647 -76.95 -21.76 20.22
CA ARG A 647 -77.93 -22.08 21.26
C ARG A 647 -78.43 -23.51 21.08
N VAL A 648 -78.25 -24.37 22.07
CA VAL A 648 -78.50 -25.82 21.95
C VAL A 648 -79.42 -26.30 23.06
N ASN A 649 -80.52 -26.95 22.68
CA ASN A 649 -81.51 -27.49 23.61
C ASN A 649 -81.00 -28.81 24.22
N ILE A 650 -80.93 -28.89 25.55
CA ILE A 650 -80.43 -30.05 26.29
C ILE A 650 -81.25 -31.31 26.02
N SER A 651 -82.55 -31.16 25.78
CA SER A 651 -83.52 -32.25 25.55
C SER A 651 -83.34 -32.93 24.19
N ARG A 652 -82.71 -32.25 23.23
CA ARG A 652 -82.48 -32.74 21.85
C ARG A 652 -81.11 -33.39 21.66
N LEU A 653 -80.23 -33.33 22.67
CA LEU A 653 -78.90 -33.93 22.62
C LEU A 653 -78.99 -35.46 22.79
N ASP A 654 -79.39 -36.18 21.74
CA ASP A 654 -79.27 -37.63 21.69
C ASP A 654 -77.88 -38.07 21.22
N ASN A 655 -77.47 -39.32 21.48
CA ASN A 655 -76.11 -39.82 21.14
C ASN A 655 -75.80 -39.83 19.62
N LYS A 656 -76.77 -39.44 18.78
CA LYS A 656 -76.67 -39.41 17.31
C LYS A 656 -76.63 -38.00 16.72
N GLU A 657 -76.91 -36.95 17.50
CA GLU A 657 -76.88 -35.57 17.01
C GLU A 657 -75.59 -34.86 17.44
N HIS A 658 -75.02 -34.07 16.53
CA HIS A 658 -73.69 -33.49 16.63
C HIS A 658 -73.77 -31.97 16.72
N ILE A 659 -73.20 -31.38 17.77
CA ILE A 659 -73.25 -29.92 18.00
C ILE A 659 -72.50 -29.20 16.89
N LEU A 660 -71.29 -29.70 16.58
CA LEU A 660 -70.42 -29.20 15.54
C LEU A 660 -69.80 -30.39 14.82
N GLU A 661 -69.65 -30.29 13.51
CA GLU A 661 -69.00 -31.25 12.65
C GLU A 661 -67.86 -30.56 11.90
N LEU A 662 -66.69 -31.18 11.90
CA LEU A 662 -65.44 -30.65 11.35
C LEU A 662 -64.84 -31.69 10.41
N MET A 663 -64.44 -31.26 9.22
CA MET A 663 -63.70 -32.10 8.28
C MET A 663 -62.64 -31.28 7.50
N PRO A 664 -61.55 -31.92 7.06
CA PRO A 664 -60.56 -31.28 6.19
C PRO A 664 -61.09 -31.11 4.76
N ALA A 665 -60.82 -29.96 4.15
CA ALA A 665 -61.19 -29.61 2.77
C ALA A 665 -60.08 -29.93 1.75
N ILE A 666 -58.84 -30.09 2.24
CA ILE A 666 -57.66 -30.41 1.41
C ILE A 666 -57.24 -31.87 1.60
N GLU A 667 -56.76 -32.48 0.52
CA GLU A 667 -56.32 -33.88 0.49
C GLU A 667 -55.22 -34.19 1.53
N PRO A 668 -54.15 -33.36 1.71
CA PRO A 668 -53.07 -33.64 2.64
C PRO A 668 -53.50 -33.74 4.12
N LEU A 669 -54.50 -32.94 4.52
CA LEU A 669 -55.03 -32.97 5.89
C LEU A 669 -56.00 -34.13 6.13
N THR A 670 -56.42 -34.80 5.07
CA THR A 670 -57.30 -35.95 5.16
C THR A 670 -56.57 -37.05 5.91
N ASN A 671 -57.18 -37.48 7.02
CA ASN A 671 -56.66 -38.42 8.00
C ASN A 671 -55.45 -37.98 8.87
N HIS A 672 -54.73 -36.93 8.52
CA HIS A 672 -53.53 -36.45 9.22
C HIS A 672 -53.77 -35.28 10.19
N VAL A 673 -55.04 -34.97 10.48
CA VAL A 673 -55.43 -33.92 11.43
C VAL A 673 -56.36 -34.47 12.50
N ARG A 674 -56.22 -33.95 13.73
CA ARG A 674 -57.16 -34.20 14.82
C ARG A 674 -57.61 -32.88 15.43
N TYR A 675 -58.90 -32.75 15.65
CA TYR A 675 -59.46 -31.60 16.37
C TYR A 675 -59.55 -31.90 17.86
N ILE A 676 -59.14 -30.94 18.68
CA ILE A 676 -59.18 -31.03 20.13
C ILE A 676 -59.75 -29.73 20.71
N ILE A 677 -60.32 -29.83 21.92
CA ILE A 677 -60.72 -28.65 22.69
C ILE A 677 -59.48 -28.21 23.47
N SER A 678 -58.93 -27.03 23.16
CA SER A 678 -57.75 -26.49 23.83
C SER A 678 -58.11 -25.83 25.16
N HIS A 679 -59.20 -25.06 25.21
CA HIS A 679 -59.62 -24.27 26.37
C HIS A 679 -61.14 -24.32 26.59
N GLY A 680 -61.58 -24.15 27.84
CA GLY A 680 -62.99 -23.95 28.20
C GLY A 680 -63.81 -25.20 28.56
N ASN A 681 -63.19 -26.38 28.62
CA ASN A 681 -63.84 -27.65 28.94
C ASN A 681 -63.41 -28.21 30.32
N ASP A 682 -63.23 -27.35 31.32
CA ASP A 682 -62.67 -27.74 32.63
C ASP A 682 -63.52 -28.79 33.37
N ASN A 683 -64.83 -28.82 33.11
CA ASN A 683 -65.78 -29.77 33.72
C ASN A 683 -65.94 -31.08 32.91
N GLY A 684 -65.30 -31.18 31.74
CA GLY A 684 -65.39 -32.34 30.85
C GLY A 684 -66.81 -32.60 30.31
N ILE A 685 -67.58 -31.53 30.08
CA ILE A 685 -68.97 -31.58 29.60
C ILE A 685 -68.99 -31.91 28.10
N PHE A 686 -68.00 -31.43 27.35
CA PHE A 686 -67.92 -31.59 25.90
C PHE A 686 -66.82 -32.57 25.51
N GLN A 687 -67.03 -33.32 24.44
CA GLN A 687 -66.03 -34.24 23.88
C GLN A 687 -66.07 -34.21 22.35
N ILE A 688 -64.90 -34.34 21.73
CA ILE A 688 -64.77 -34.49 20.27
C ILE A 688 -64.44 -35.94 19.96
N HIS A 689 -65.27 -36.58 19.13
CA HIS A 689 -65.04 -37.92 18.61
C HIS A 689 -64.76 -37.85 17.11
N ARG A 690 -63.97 -38.80 16.59
CA ARG A 690 -63.66 -38.90 15.16
C ARG A 690 -64.15 -40.25 14.64
N ARG A 691 -64.99 -40.21 13.61
CA ARG A 691 -65.54 -41.40 12.95
C ARG A 691 -65.62 -41.17 11.45
N ASN A 692 -65.09 -42.09 10.65
CA ASN A 692 -65.14 -42.06 9.18
C ASN A 692 -64.64 -40.73 8.55
N GLY A 693 -63.59 -40.11 9.09
CA GLY A 693 -63.04 -38.84 8.57
C GLY A 693 -63.76 -37.58 9.04
N LEU A 694 -64.92 -37.71 9.71
CA LEU A 694 -65.66 -36.63 10.33
C LEU A 694 -65.29 -36.53 11.82
N SER A 695 -65.01 -35.32 12.30
CA SER A 695 -64.86 -35.04 13.73
C SER A 695 -66.05 -34.26 14.23
N TYR A 696 -66.72 -34.76 15.26
CA TYR A 696 -67.91 -34.10 15.79
C TYR A 696 -67.81 -33.83 17.28
N LEU A 697 -68.32 -32.67 17.68
CA LEU A 697 -68.45 -32.21 19.06
C LEU A 697 -69.80 -32.65 19.63
N HIS A 698 -69.80 -33.25 20.82
CA HIS A 698 -71.01 -33.64 21.53
C HIS A 698 -70.86 -33.46 23.04
N THR A 699 -71.98 -33.48 23.77
CA THR A 699 -71.97 -33.43 25.24
C THR A 699 -71.95 -34.82 25.87
N VAL A 700 -71.46 -34.90 27.11
CA VAL A 700 -71.53 -36.09 27.96
C VAL A 700 -72.79 -36.02 28.82
N LYS A 701 -73.83 -36.79 28.46
CA LYS A 701 -75.19 -36.76 29.07
C LYS A 701 -75.24 -36.80 30.61
N LYS A 702 -74.24 -37.38 31.29
CA LYS A 702 -74.19 -37.45 32.77
C LYS A 702 -73.78 -36.14 33.47
N LYS A 703 -73.29 -35.13 32.74
CA LYS A 703 -72.70 -33.90 33.29
C LYS A 703 -73.25 -32.60 32.69
N SER A 704 -74.23 -32.66 31.78
CA SER A 704 -74.77 -31.49 31.10
C SER A 704 -75.77 -30.73 31.99
N VAL A 705 -75.42 -29.49 32.38
CA VAL A 705 -76.24 -28.56 33.16
C VAL A 705 -76.56 -27.33 32.28
N PRO A 706 -77.74 -26.70 32.40
CA PRO A 706 -78.02 -25.45 31.69
C PRO A 706 -77.02 -24.36 32.05
N GLY A 707 -76.52 -23.65 31.03
CA GLY A 707 -75.51 -22.63 31.19
C GLY A 707 -74.75 -22.31 29.91
N THR A 708 -74.07 -21.17 29.93
CA THR A 708 -73.30 -20.67 28.80
C THR A 708 -71.82 -21.08 28.95
N HIS A 709 -71.26 -21.66 27.89
CA HIS A 709 -69.91 -22.19 27.85
C HIS A 709 -69.14 -21.61 26.66
N THR A 710 -67.93 -21.11 26.90
CA THR A 710 -66.98 -20.71 25.85
C THR A 710 -65.97 -21.83 25.64
N LEU A 711 -65.84 -22.34 24.42
CA LEU A 711 -64.84 -23.36 24.06
C LEU A 711 -63.89 -22.83 23.00
N GLU A 712 -62.64 -23.28 23.01
CA GLU A 712 -61.71 -23.08 21.91
C GLU A 712 -61.36 -24.44 21.31
N ILE A 713 -61.59 -24.60 20.00
CA ILE A 713 -61.24 -25.81 19.25
C ILE A 713 -60.03 -25.48 18.37
N ILE A 714 -59.02 -26.34 18.45
CA ILE A 714 -57.84 -26.27 17.59
C ILE A 714 -57.64 -27.56 16.80
N SER A 715 -57.05 -27.45 15.61
CA SER A 715 -56.57 -28.61 14.88
C SER A 715 -55.09 -28.88 15.17
N ILE A 716 -54.75 -30.13 15.47
CA ILE A 716 -53.37 -30.58 15.61
C ILE A 716 -53.00 -31.52 14.45
N PRO A 717 -51.84 -31.31 13.79
CA PRO A 717 -51.33 -32.24 12.79
C PRO A 717 -50.82 -33.52 13.47
N LEU A 718 -51.09 -34.68 12.89
CA LEU A 718 -50.76 -36.01 13.42
C LEU A 718 -49.48 -36.63 12.83
N TYR A 719 -48.64 -35.84 12.15
CA TYR A 719 -47.40 -36.35 11.55
C TYR A 719 -46.42 -36.87 12.63
N LYS A 720 -45.88 -38.07 12.45
CA LYS A 720 -44.79 -38.57 13.31
C LYS A 720 -43.51 -37.81 12.97
N LYS A 721 -42.70 -37.43 13.97
CA LYS A 721 -41.41 -36.72 13.79
C LYS A 721 -40.48 -37.36 12.74
N LYS A 722 -40.49 -38.68 12.56
CA LYS A 722 -39.70 -39.41 11.55
C LYS A 722 -40.27 -39.34 10.12
N GLU A 723 -41.58 -39.19 9.99
CA GLU A 723 -42.26 -39.04 8.69
C GLU A 723 -42.14 -37.59 8.20
N LEU A 724 -42.27 -36.60 9.10
CA LEU A 724 -42.00 -35.20 8.81
C LEU A 724 -40.56 -34.99 8.30
N LYS A 725 -39.59 -35.64 8.96
CA LYS A 725 -38.19 -35.60 8.55
C LYS A 725 -37.91 -36.31 7.22
N LYS A 726 -38.67 -37.36 6.91
CA LYS A 726 -38.59 -38.05 5.60
C LYS A 726 -39.19 -37.20 4.48
N LEU A 727 -40.26 -36.46 4.75
CA LEU A 727 -40.88 -35.51 3.82
C LEU A 727 -39.97 -34.30 3.58
N GLU A 728 -39.26 -33.83 4.61
CA GLU A 728 -38.18 -32.84 4.52
C GLU A 728 -37.00 -33.35 3.67
N ASP A 729 -36.53 -34.58 3.93
CA ASP A 729 -35.38 -35.17 3.23
C ASP A 729 -35.70 -35.61 1.79
N SER A 730 -36.98 -35.81 1.44
CA SER A 730 -37.41 -36.28 0.11
C SER A 730 -37.75 -35.17 -0.88
N ASN A 731 -37.76 -33.90 -0.46
CA ASN A 731 -38.04 -32.74 -1.33
C ASN A 731 -39.37 -32.87 -2.12
N GLU A 732 -40.42 -33.45 -1.51
CA GLU A 732 -41.72 -33.55 -2.18
C GLU A 732 -42.39 -32.16 -2.28
N ASP A 733 -42.88 -31.81 -3.47
CA ASP A 733 -43.38 -30.47 -3.85
C ASP A 733 -44.39 -29.87 -2.84
N ASN A 734 -45.26 -30.70 -2.23
CA ASN A 734 -46.30 -30.23 -1.31
C ASN A 734 -45.73 -29.72 0.04
N TYR A 735 -44.56 -30.23 0.47
CA TYR A 735 -43.87 -29.77 1.67
C TYR A 735 -43.18 -28.42 1.44
N LEU A 736 -42.51 -28.27 0.28
CA LEU A 736 -41.80 -27.06 -0.12
C LEU A 736 -42.74 -25.90 -0.48
N ARG A 737 -43.96 -26.20 -0.96
CA ARG A 737 -45.00 -25.21 -1.28
C ARG A 737 -45.83 -24.73 -0.08
N GLY A 738 -45.64 -25.31 1.11
CA GLY A 738 -46.41 -24.94 2.31
C GLY A 738 -47.86 -25.44 2.31
N GLU A 739 -48.20 -26.44 1.50
CA GLU A 739 -49.58 -26.96 1.31
C GLU A 739 -50.11 -27.79 2.49
N LEU A 740 -49.44 -27.76 3.64
CA LEU A 740 -49.84 -28.50 4.85
C LEU A 740 -51.08 -27.93 5.54
N GLY A 741 -51.64 -26.81 5.05
CA GLY A 741 -52.79 -26.13 5.62
C GLY A 741 -52.49 -25.49 6.98
N GLU A 742 -53.13 -24.36 7.27
CA GLU A 742 -52.96 -23.71 8.57
C GLU A 742 -53.71 -24.48 9.67
N ALA A 743 -53.15 -24.47 10.88
CA ALA A 743 -53.85 -25.03 12.03
C ALA A 743 -55.10 -24.19 12.34
N LEU A 744 -56.27 -24.83 12.26
CA LEU A 744 -57.54 -24.24 12.70
C LEU A 744 -57.46 -23.82 14.16
N LYS A 745 -57.93 -22.62 14.46
CA LYS A 745 -58.18 -22.15 15.83
C LYS A 745 -59.50 -21.38 15.87
N MET A 746 -60.56 -22.01 16.36
CA MET A 746 -61.89 -21.39 16.38
C MET A 746 -62.42 -21.26 17.81
N ARG A 747 -63.15 -20.18 18.09
CA ARG A 747 -63.83 -19.95 19.37
C ARG A 747 -65.33 -20.20 19.23
N LEU A 748 -65.89 -20.91 20.18
CA LEU A 748 -67.31 -21.25 20.26
C LEU A 748 -67.91 -20.66 21.53
N TRP A 749 -69.13 -20.14 21.43
CA TRP A 749 -69.95 -19.70 22.55
C TRP A 749 -71.27 -20.48 22.55
N ILE A 750 -71.38 -21.50 23.39
CA ILE A 750 -72.49 -22.45 23.42
C ILE A 750 -73.38 -22.17 24.63
N ASP A 751 -74.65 -21.88 24.39
CA ASP A 751 -75.67 -21.71 25.42
C ASP A 751 -76.55 -22.97 25.49
N LEU A 752 -76.41 -23.74 26.58
CA LEU A 752 -77.19 -24.95 26.86
C LEU A 752 -78.43 -24.57 27.67
N TYR A 753 -79.63 -24.82 27.13
CA TYR A 753 -80.90 -24.46 27.78
C TYR A 753 -81.90 -25.61 27.82
#